data_AF-A0A2D6U1P7-F1
#
_entry.id   AF-A0A2D6U1P7-F1
#
_cell.length_a   1.000
_cell.length_b   1.000
_cell.length_c   1.000
_cell.angle_alpha   90.00
_cell.angle_beta   90.00
_cell.angle_gamma   90.00
#
_symmetry.space_group_name_H-M   'P 1'
#
loop_
_entity.id
_entity.type
_entity.pdbx_description
1 polymer ?
#
loop_
_entity_poly.entity_id
_entity_poly.type
_entity_poly.pdbx_seq_one_letter_code
_entity_poly.pdbx_strand_id
1 'polypeptide(L)'
;MMFLLFALATGSCNPVMTDVTIQTNVDNWIQYESLVTTLYCHISTWDVSQVTDMHELFKDKDTFNDDIGSWNTSSVTNMNSMFYGAVDFNQDIGGWDVSSVTDMSYMFDYARIFNGDISKWNVSSVTDMRYMFHFAVKFNADISEWDVQSVKDMSHMFSFTDEFISDISNWNVSSVTNMEYMFHEPAAFFNVDISEWDVSSVTDMSHMFYNARDFNVDLSEWNVSSVTDTSYMFKYARIFNGDISKWNVSSITDMSHMFNSATYFNGDISEWDVQSVTDMSYMFDFALSFNGDISKWNVSSVTDMSHMFDTASNFNSDISEWDVSSVTDMSNMFRSTDEFNSDISEWNVSSVTDMNAMFYSASKFNSDLSEWNVSSVTNMEDMFFSASKFNSDLSEWDVSSVTYMEDMFGFADEFNSDLSEWNVSSVIDMSSMFYAASNFNSDLSEWDVSSVTDMISMFTLAEDFNQDISMWNLHPAVSVTHIFTSSGLDCATIKTIKQEWNKDYANIGKPECAASPTISPTTSPTSSPTISPTTSSPTTSPTSSPTISPTTSPTSSPTISPTTSPTSSPTFSPTTSPTSSPTISPTTILQKIAFQEKEDTSQILELTGLFFGCLFVLIILIMALALVYRGGFKKTELDISKIFKQFEKEEKKELEKINGKAYGPKIYY
;
A
#
# COMPACT_ATOMS: atom_id res chain seq x y z
N MET A 1 -13.58 -12.32 59.79
CA MET A 1 -14.47 -12.88 60.83
C MET A 1 -15.07 -11.83 61.77
N MET A 2 -14.38 -10.73 62.12
CA MET A 2 -14.98 -9.65 62.93
C MET A 2 -15.93 -8.74 62.12
N PHE A 3 -15.71 -8.59 60.80
CA PHE A 3 -16.67 -7.99 59.86
C PHE A 3 -17.90 -8.88 59.58
N LEU A 4 -17.79 -10.20 59.79
CA LEU A 4 -18.88 -11.16 59.58
C LEU A 4 -20.02 -11.00 60.61
N LEU A 5 -19.75 -10.38 61.76
CA LEU A 5 -20.71 -10.25 62.87
C LEU A 5 -21.54 -8.96 62.82
N PHE A 6 -21.14 -7.97 62.01
CA PHE A 6 -21.90 -6.71 61.89
C PHE A 6 -23.01 -6.80 60.82
N ALA A 7 -22.80 -7.54 59.73
CA ALA A 7 -23.78 -7.69 58.65
C ALA A 7 -25.05 -8.45 59.08
N LEU A 8 -24.94 -9.37 60.04
CA LEU A 8 -26.07 -10.17 60.54
C LEU A 8 -27.01 -9.40 61.49
N ALA A 9 -26.71 -8.14 61.85
CA ALA A 9 -27.42 -7.43 62.92
C ALA A 9 -28.39 -6.31 62.47
N THR A 10 -28.39 -5.87 61.19
CA THR A 10 -29.18 -4.68 60.79
C THR A 10 -30.18 -4.87 59.65
N GLY A 11 -30.18 -5.97 58.90
CA GLY A 11 -31.23 -6.25 57.89
C GLY A 11 -31.43 -5.16 56.82
N SER A 12 -30.44 -4.27 56.64
CA SER A 12 -30.50 -3.17 55.67
C SER A 12 -29.79 -3.60 54.39
N CYS A 13 -30.54 -3.84 53.33
CA CYS A 13 -30.00 -4.04 51.97
C CYS A 13 -29.47 -2.72 51.41
N ASN A 14 -28.30 -2.30 51.90
CA ASN A 14 -27.53 -1.19 51.36
C ASN A 14 -26.11 -1.18 51.95
N PRO A 15 -25.23 -2.16 51.61
CA PRO A 15 -23.86 -2.15 52.10
C PRO A 15 -23.11 -0.94 51.52
N VAL A 16 -22.45 -0.18 52.39
CA VAL A 16 -21.61 0.95 51.98
C VAL A 16 -20.29 0.42 51.45
N MET A 17 -20.01 0.72 50.19
CA MET A 17 -18.76 0.44 49.51
C MET A 17 -17.84 1.66 49.56
N THR A 18 -16.56 1.40 49.72
CA THR A 18 -15.49 2.40 49.64
C THR A 18 -14.43 1.89 48.67
N ASP A 19 -13.47 2.73 48.28
CA ASP A 19 -12.35 2.33 47.42
C ASP A 19 -11.61 1.09 47.94
N VAL A 20 -11.57 0.92 49.27
CA VAL A 20 -10.90 -0.22 49.93
C VAL A 20 -11.70 -1.52 49.80
N THR A 21 -13.04 -1.44 49.73
CA THR A 21 -13.91 -2.62 49.84
C THR A 21 -14.53 -3.03 48.52
N ILE A 22 -14.73 -2.11 47.56
CA ILE A 22 -15.53 -2.38 46.37
C ILE A 22 -14.95 -3.49 45.50
N GLN A 23 -13.65 -3.46 45.19
CA GLN A 23 -13.01 -4.47 44.34
C GLN A 23 -13.18 -5.89 44.88
N THR A 24 -12.84 -6.11 46.16
CA THR A 24 -12.97 -7.42 46.78
C THR A 24 -14.43 -7.89 46.83
N ASN A 25 -15.39 -6.99 47.01
CA ASN A 25 -16.80 -7.35 47.00
C ASN A 25 -17.30 -7.71 45.60
N VAL A 26 -16.87 -6.98 44.56
CA VAL A 26 -17.16 -7.32 43.16
C VAL A 26 -16.54 -8.67 42.79
N ASP A 27 -15.27 -8.92 43.11
CA ASP A 27 -14.64 -10.23 42.85
C ASP A 27 -15.40 -11.38 43.54
N ASN A 28 -15.83 -11.15 44.80
CA ASN A 28 -16.65 -12.12 45.52
C ASN A 28 -18.04 -12.27 44.89
N TRP A 29 -18.65 -11.21 44.35
CA TRP A 29 -19.94 -11.28 43.66
C TRP A 29 -19.83 -12.18 42.44
N ILE A 30 -18.83 -11.95 41.59
CA ILE A 30 -18.58 -12.76 40.39
C ILE A 30 -18.30 -14.22 40.75
N GLN A 31 -17.54 -14.48 41.81
CA GLN A 31 -17.15 -15.85 42.16
C GLN A 31 -18.19 -16.60 43.02
N TYR A 32 -18.93 -15.89 43.86
CA TYR A 32 -19.74 -16.44 44.94
C TYR A 32 -21.09 -15.72 45.10
N GLU A 33 -21.74 -15.36 43.99
CA GLU A 33 -23.00 -14.58 43.92
C GLU A 33 -24.03 -14.96 44.99
N SER A 34 -24.36 -16.25 45.14
CA SER A 34 -25.36 -16.71 46.13
C SER A 34 -24.99 -16.40 47.59
N LEU A 35 -23.70 -16.49 47.93
CA LEU A 35 -23.19 -16.17 49.26
C LEU A 35 -23.19 -14.66 49.48
N VAL A 36 -22.73 -13.91 48.49
CA VAL A 36 -22.66 -12.44 48.54
C VAL A 36 -24.06 -11.84 48.60
N THR A 37 -25.03 -12.36 47.84
CA THR A 37 -26.44 -11.98 47.91
C THR A 37 -27.01 -12.14 49.32
N THR A 38 -26.62 -13.21 50.02
CA THR A 38 -27.08 -13.44 51.41
C THR A 38 -26.45 -12.45 52.40
N LEU A 39 -25.23 -11.98 52.13
CA LEU A 39 -24.45 -11.13 53.02
C LEU A 39 -24.67 -9.62 52.77
N TYR A 40 -24.85 -9.25 51.50
CA TYR A 40 -24.77 -7.88 50.99
C TYR A 40 -25.94 -7.51 50.08
N CYS A 41 -26.94 -8.39 49.91
CA CYS A 41 -28.01 -8.26 48.93
C CYS A 41 -27.47 -8.19 47.48
N HIS A 42 -28.36 -8.00 46.51
CA HIS A 42 -28.01 -7.94 45.09
C HIS A 42 -27.08 -6.73 44.81
N ILE A 43 -26.16 -6.87 43.87
CA ILE A 43 -25.15 -5.84 43.53
C ILE A 43 -25.76 -4.47 43.19
N SER A 44 -26.95 -4.46 42.56
CA SER A 44 -27.72 -3.24 42.27
C SER A 44 -28.06 -2.39 43.50
N THR A 45 -28.08 -2.98 44.70
CA THR A 45 -28.47 -2.31 45.95
C THR A 45 -27.29 -1.79 46.77
N TRP A 46 -26.06 -1.87 46.26
CA TRP A 46 -24.89 -1.41 47.00
C TRP A 46 -24.78 0.12 47.00
N ASP A 47 -24.45 0.71 48.14
CA ASP A 47 -24.18 2.14 48.26
C ASP A 47 -22.73 2.41 47.88
N VAL A 48 -22.51 2.82 46.63
CA VAL A 48 -21.19 3.19 46.11
C VAL A 48 -20.91 4.69 46.21
N SER A 49 -21.71 5.47 46.96
CA SER A 49 -21.58 6.94 47.01
C SER A 49 -20.25 7.44 47.63
N GLN A 50 -19.51 6.57 48.31
CA GLN A 50 -18.19 6.86 48.88
C GLN A 50 -17.02 6.33 48.03
N VAL A 51 -17.31 5.72 46.87
CA VAL A 51 -16.29 5.25 45.94
C VAL A 51 -15.87 6.42 45.06
N THR A 52 -14.57 6.66 45.00
CA THR A 52 -13.94 7.69 44.16
C THR A 52 -13.13 7.09 43.01
N ASP A 53 -12.81 5.81 43.10
CA ASP A 53 -11.99 5.09 42.13
C ASP A 53 -12.63 3.75 41.76
N MET A 54 -12.99 3.59 40.48
CA MET A 54 -13.56 2.37 39.90
C MET A 54 -12.61 1.73 38.88
N HIS A 55 -11.31 2.03 38.93
CA HIS A 55 -10.37 1.44 37.99
C HIS A 55 -10.45 -0.09 38.01
N GLU A 56 -10.44 -0.70 36.82
CA GLU A 56 -10.41 -2.15 36.61
C GLU A 56 -11.53 -2.96 37.31
N LEU A 57 -12.60 -2.32 37.79
CA LEU A 57 -13.54 -2.95 38.72
C LEU A 57 -14.17 -4.24 38.17
N PHE A 58 -14.50 -4.25 36.87
CA PHE A 58 -15.03 -5.39 36.13
C PHE A 58 -14.07 -5.87 35.02
N LYS A 59 -12.77 -5.59 35.16
CA LYS A 59 -11.76 -6.03 34.20
C LYS A 59 -11.74 -7.56 34.06
N ASP A 60 -11.75 -8.02 32.81
CA ASP A 60 -11.75 -9.43 32.40
C ASP A 60 -12.86 -10.27 33.06
N LYS A 61 -14.00 -9.62 33.38
CA LYS A 61 -15.21 -10.30 33.85
C LYS A 61 -16.13 -10.54 32.66
N ASP A 62 -15.69 -11.37 31.72
CA ASP A 62 -16.28 -11.53 30.38
C ASP A 62 -17.80 -11.74 30.36
N THR A 63 -18.36 -12.43 31.38
CA THR A 63 -19.80 -12.75 31.46
C THR A 63 -20.60 -11.79 32.36
N PHE A 64 -19.97 -10.74 32.90
CA PHE A 64 -20.65 -9.82 33.81
C PHE A 64 -21.64 -8.94 33.06
N ASN A 65 -22.90 -8.96 33.49
CA ASN A 65 -23.97 -8.14 32.92
C ASN A 65 -25.12 -7.91 33.92
N ASP A 66 -24.82 -7.87 35.22
CA ASP A 66 -25.85 -7.64 36.25
C ASP A 66 -26.16 -6.14 36.37
N ASP A 67 -27.41 -5.83 36.72
CA ASP A 67 -27.89 -4.45 36.88
C ASP A 67 -27.08 -3.68 37.94
N ILE A 68 -26.49 -2.58 37.49
CA ILE A 68 -25.75 -1.59 38.28
C ILE A 68 -26.22 -0.15 37.97
N GLY A 69 -27.34 0.01 37.27
CA GLY A 69 -27.82 1.31 36.80
C GLY A 69 -28.21 2.27 37.93
N SER A 70 -28.55 1.74 39.11
CA SER A 70 -28.92 2.53 40.30
C SER A 70 -27.74 2.98 41.17
N TRP A 71 -26.51 2.67 40.79
CA TRP A 71 -25.32 3.10 41.52
C TRP A 71 -25.15 4.62 41.51
N ASN A 72 -24.82 5.20 42.67
CA ASN A 72 -24.50 6.61 42.79
C ASN A 72 -23.01 6.87 42.50
N THR A 73 -22.69 7.22 41.26
CA THR A 73 -21.31 7.44 40.78
C THR A 73 -20.82 8.87 40.94
N SER A 74 -21.57 9.80 41.57
CA SER A 74 -21.26 11.24 41.58
C SER A 74 -19.89 11.60 42.18
N SER A 75 -19.33 10.71 43.01
CA SER A 75 -18.04 10.86 43.68
C SER A 75 -16.87 10.25 42.89
N VAL A 76 -17.13 9.49 41.83
CA VAL A 76 -16.12 8.77 41.06
C VAL A 76 -15.34 9.74 40.18
N THR A 77 -14.01 9.61 40.22
CA THR A 77 -13.06 10.45 39.48
C THR A 77 -12.23 9.67 38.47
N ASN A 78 -12.15 8.34 38.64
CA ASN A 78 -11.38 7.42 37.81
C ASN A 78 -12.24 6.22 37.41
N MET A 79 -12.42 6.00 36.10
CA MET A 79 -13.11 4.85 35.51
C MET A 79 -12.20 4.09 34.54
N ASN A 80 -10.87 4.28 34.63
CA ASN A 80 -9.91 3.61 33.78
C ASN A 80 -10.14 2.09 33.76
N SER A 81 -10.24 1.51 32.56
CA SER A 81 -10.36 0.06 32.36
C SER A 81 -11.53 -0.61 33.11
N MET A 82 -12.55 0.14 33.55
CA MET A 82 -13.59 -0.38 34.45
C MET A 82 -14.29 -1.62 33.87
N PHE A 83 -14.57 -1.64 32.57
CA PHE A 83 -15.18 -2.76 31.83
C PHE A 83 -14.25 -3.34 30.77
N TYR A 84 -12.93 -3.17 30.93
CA TYR A 84 -11.96 -3.78 30.02
C TYR A 84 -12.20 -5.29 29.93
N GLY A 85 -12.40 -5.83 28.72
CA GLY A 85 -12.65 -7.25 28.51
C GLY A 85 -14.00 -7.77 29.03
N ALA A 86 -14.92 -6.91 29.49
CA ALA A 86 -16.26 -7.33 29.91
C ALA A 86 -17.16 -7.59 28.68
N VAL A 87 -16.86 -8.67 27.95
CA VAL A 87 -17.41 -8.98 26.63
C VAL A 87 -18.94 -8.93 26.54
N ASP A 88 -19.64 -9.45 27.57
CA ASP A 88 -21.11 -9.52 27.62
C ASP A 88 -21.78 -8.31 28.27
N PHE A 89 -21.01 -7.29 28.69
CA PHE A 89 -21.57 -6.14 29.40
C PHE A 89 -22.35 -5.20 28.47
N ASN A 90 -23.63 -4.96 28.79
CA ASN A 90 -24.49 -4.02 28.06
C ASN A 90 -25.66 -3.50 28.93
N GLN A 91 -25.40 -3.21 30.20
CA GLN A 91 -26.43 -2.69 31.11
C GLN A 91 -26.76 -1.21 30.87
N ASP A 92 -27.95 -0.79 31.31
CA ASP A 92 -28.35 0.62 31.33
C ASP A 92 -27.60 1.37 32.43
N ILE A 93 -26.59 2.13 32.02
CA ILE A 93 -25.78 3.01 32.85
C ILE A 93 -25.96 4.49 32.47
N GLY A 94 -26.97 4.81 31.66
CA GLY A 94 -27.22 6.18 31.19
C GLY A 94 -27.62 7.16 32.30
N GLY A 95 -28.06 6.63 33.45
CA GLY A 95 -28.43 7.39 34.64
C GLY A 95 -27.27 7.76 35.58
N TRP A 96 -26.06 7.31 35.30
CA TRP A 96 -24.88 7.61 36.13
C TRP A 96 -24.48 9.08 36.04
N ASP A 97 -24.04 9.62 37.18
CA ASP A 97 -23.39 10.94 37.24
C ASP A 97 -21.88 10.74 37.08
N VAL A 98 -21.37 11.08 35.89
CA VAL A 98 -19.93 10.99 35.55
C VAL A 98 -19.25 12.36 35.52
N SER A 99 -19.90 13.41 36.02
CA SER A 99 -19.41 14.80 35.91
C SER A 99 -18.08 15.07 36.63
N SER A 100 -17.72 14.22 37.59
CA SER A 100 -16.46 14.27 38.34
C SER A 100 -15.34 13.40 37.73
N VAL A 101 -15.65 12.59 36.71
CA VAL A 101 -14.69 11.65 36.11
C VAL A 101 -13.69 12.41 35.23
N THR A 102 -12.41 12.10 35.42
CA THR A 102 -11.30 12.74 34.69
C THR A 102 -10.54 11.78 33.77
N ASP A 103 -10.67 10.48 34.00
CA ASP A 103 -10.02 9.40 33.25
C ASP A 103 -11.06 8.31 32.90
N MET A 104 -11.29 8.14 31.60
CA MET A 104 -12.14 7.08 31.01
C MET A 104 -11.33 6.18 30.06
N SER A 105 -10.00 6.23 30.15
CA SER A 105 -9.15 5.43 29.27
C SER A 105 -9.44 3.94 29.45
N TYR A 106 -9.51 3.21 28.33
CA TYR A 106 -9.81 1.77 28.29
C TYR A 106 -11.17 1.35 28.88
N MET A 107 -12.07 2.30 29.23
CA MET A 107 -13.25 1.99 30.04
C MET A 107 -14.11 0.86 29.46
N PHE A 108 -14.32 0.82 28.15
CA PHE A 108 -15.06 -0.24 27.43
C PHE A 108 -14.19 -0.97 26.40
N ASP A 109 -12.87 -0.97 26.58
CA ASP A 109 -11.98 -1.71 25.69
C ASP A 109 -12.33 -3.20 25.72
N TYR A 110 -12.50 -3.83 24.56
CA TYR A 110 -13.00 -5.20 24.40
C TYR A 110 -14.40 -5.49 24.99
N ALA A 111 -15.20 -4.48 25.37
CA ALA A 111 -16.61 -4.66 25.73
C ALA A 111 -17.47 -4.83 24.46
N ARG A 112 -17.28 -5.96 23.78
CA ARG A 112 -17.65 -6.16 22.35
C ARG A 112 -19.09 -5.86 22.01
N ILE A 113 -20.03 -6.09 22.93
CA ILE A 113 -21.46 -5.90 22.67
C ILE A 113 -22.03 -4.60 23.25
N PHE A 114 -21.21 -3.79 23.93
CA PHE A 114 -21.67 -2.59 24.59
C PHE A 114 -22.20 -1.58 23.58
N ASN A 115 -23.44 -1.13 23.80
CA ASN A 115 -24.11 -0.09 23.01
C ASN A 115 -25.19 0.62 23.85
N GLY A 116 -24.90 0.84 25.14
CA GLY A 116 -25.83 1.50 26.06
C GLY A 116 -26.05 2.98 25.73
N ASP A 117 -27.23 3.52 26.05
CA ASP A 117 -27.49 4.95 25.92
C ASP A 117 -26.71 5.73 26.99
N ILE A 118 -25.66 6.42 26.55
CA ILE A 118 -24.80 7.29 27.36
C ILE A 118 -24.86 8.75 26.91
N SER A 119 -25.88 9.12 26.15
CA SER A 119 -26.06 10.47 25.59
C SER A 119 -26.15 11.57 26.65
N LYS A 120 -26.59 11.24 27.87
CA LYS A 120 -26.81 12.18 28.98
C LYS A 120 -25.59 12.38 29.88
N TRP A 121 -24.50 11.67 29.62
CA TRP A 121 -23.30 11.78 30.43
C TRP A 121 -22.65 13.15 30.26
N ASN A 122 -22.29 13.77 31.38
CA ASN A 122 -21.49 14.98 31.38
C ASN A 122 -20.00 14.61 31.41
N VAL A 123 -19.34 14.59 30.26
CA VAL A 123 -17.92 14.23 30.10
C VAL A 123 -16.98 15.44 30.10
N SER A 124 -17.46 16.64 30.42
CA SER A 124 -16.67 17.90 30.34
C SER A 124 -15.41 17.94 31.21
N SER A 125 -15.32 17.09 32.22
CA SER A 125 -14.14 16.94 33.10
C SER A 125 -13.12 15.90 32.61
N VAL A 126 -13.47 15.08 31.62
CA VAL A 126 -12.64 13.98 31.13
C VAL A 126 -11.46 14.54 30.34
N THR A 127 -10.26 14.05 30.64
CA THR A 127 -9.03 14.48 29.99
C THR A 127 -8.36 13.38 29.16
N ASP A 128 -8.72 12.12 29.40
CA ASP A 128 -8.15 10.93 28.75
C ASP A 128 -9.28 9.98 28.34
N MET A 129 -9.41 9.74 27.03
CA MET A 129 -10.38 8.82 26.40
C MET A 129 -9.68 7.76 25.53
N ARG A 130 -8.36 7.58 25.66
CA ARG A 130 -7.65 6.60 24.83
C ARG A 130 -8.24 5.22 25.03
N TYR A 131 -8.38 4.47 23.95
CA TYR A 131 -8.94 3.11 23.93
C TYR A 131 -10.38 2.98 24.49
N MET A 132 -11.10 4.08 24.75
CA MET A 132 -12.37 4.01 25.50
C MET A 132 -13.37 3.02 24.90
N PHE A 133 -13.48 2.94 23.57
CA PHE A 133 -14.34 2.00 22.84
C PHE A 133 -13.57 1.06 21.90
N HIS A 134 -12.27 0.89 22.12
CA HIS A 134 -11.46 -0.03 21.31
C HIS A 134 -12.04 -1.45 21.35
N PHE A 135 -12.21 -2.09 20.19
CA PHE A 135 -12.90 -3.39 20.04
C PHE A 135 -14.34 -3.47 20.60
N ALA A 136 -15.01 -2.34 20.88
CA ALA A 136 -16.43 -2.30 21.19
C ALA A 136 -17.25 -2.41 19.90
N VAL A 137 -17.23 -3.61 19.29
CA VAL A 137 -17.77 -3.92 17.95
C VAL A 137 -19.18 -3.38 17.70
N LYS A 138 -20.06 -3.39 18.71
CA LYS A 138 -21.47 -2.95 18.60
C LYS A 138 -21.71 -1.48 18.95
N PHE A 139 -20.68 -0.75 19.35
CA PHE A 139 -20.85 0.61 19.83
C PHE A 139 -21.24 1.56 18.70
N ASN A 140 -22.42 2.17 18.82
CA ASN A 140 -22.96 3.17 17.91
C ASN A 140 -23.96 4.08 18.63
N ALA A 141 -23.71 4.36 19.91
CA ALA A 141 -24.58 5.19 20.73
C ALA A 141 -24.49 6.67 20.30
N ASP A 142 -25.56 7.43 20.52
CA ASP A 142 -25.55 8.88 20.28
C ASP A 142 -24.71 9.59 21.35
N ILE A 143 -23.61 10.18 20.91
CA ILE A 143 -22.64 10.93 21.72
C ILE A 143 -22.42 12.35 21.15
N SER A 144 -23.34 12.82 20.30
CA SER A 144 -23.21 14.11 19.60
C SER A 144 -23.21 15.32 20.55
N GLU A 145 -23.89 15.21 21.69
CA GLU A 145 -24.02 16.28 22.70
C GLU A 145 -22.92 16.25 23.78
N TRP A 146 -21.91 15.38 23.65
CA TRP A 146 -20.79 15.32 24.59
C TRP A 146 -19.88 16.54 24.48
N ASP A 147 -19.60 17.17 25.63
CA ASP A 147 -18.59 18.21 25.74
C ASP A 147 -17.20 17.61 25.96
N VAL A 148 -16.45 17.43 24.88
CA VAL A 148 -15.10 16.82 24.88
C VAL A 148 -13.95 17.83 24.92
N GLN A 149 -14.23 19.12 25.20
CA GLN A 149 -13.23 20.20 25.10
C GLN A 149 -12.00 20.03 26.01
N SER A 150 -12.10 19.22 27.06
CA SER A 150 -11.02 18.98 28.03
C SER A 150 -10.14 17.77 27.67
N VAL A 151 -10.57 16.95 26.70
CA VAL A 151 -9.87 15.72 26.30
C VAL A 151 -8.58 16.06 25.58
N LYS A 152 -7.49 15.38 25.96
CA LYS A 152 -6.15 15.55 25.38
C LYS A 152 -5.72 14.35 24.53
N ASP A 153 -6.19 13.16 24.89
CA ASP A 153 -5.81 11.91 24.22
C ASP A 153 -7.07 11.14 23.82
N MET A 154 -7.24 10.95 22.51
CA MET A 154 -8.31 10.14 21.89
C MET A 154 -7.72 8.96 21.11
N SER A 155 -6.45 8.61 21.35
CA SER A 155 -5.79 7.54 20.60
C SER A 155 -6.55 6.22 20.75
N HIS A 156 -6.72 5.50 19.64
CA HIS A 156 -7.49 4.25 19.55
C HIS A 156 -8.96 4.31 19.99
N MET A 157 -9.55 5.48 20.28
CA MET A 157 -10.86 5.59 20.92
C MET A 157 -11.94 4.77 20.22
N PHE A 158 -11.96 4.77 18.88
CA PHE A 158 -12.91 4.02 18.04
C PHE A 158 -12.25 2.95 17.17
N SER A 159 -11.04 2.51 17.51
CA SER A 159 -10.37 1.49 16.72
C SER A 159 -11.08 0.13 16.84
N PHE A 160 -11.31 -0.54 15.71
CA PHE A 160 -12.10 -1.78 15.62
C PHE A 160 -13.55 -1.67 16.15
N THR A 161 -14.19 -0.53 15.90
CA THR A 161 -15.63 -0.32 16.19
C THR A 161 -16.48 -0.52 14.92
N ASP A 162 -16.74 -1.78 14.58
CA ASP A 162 -17.34 -2.19 13.30
C ASP A 162 -18.70 -1.57 12.95
N GLU A 163 -19.44 -1.02 13.93
CA GLU A 163 -20.76 -0.40 13.73
C GLU A 163 -20.79 1.12 13.96
N PHE A 164 -19.67 1.73 14.35
CA PHE A 164 -19.66 3.14 14.73
C PHE A 164 -19.82 4.07 13.52
N ILE A 165 -20.92 4.82 13.49
CA ILE A 165 -21.26 5.84 12.48
C ILE A 165 -21.97 7.05 13.11
N SER A 166 -21.91 7.21 14.43
CA SER A 166 -22.57 8.29 15.16
C SER A 166 -22.04 9.66 14.73
N ASP A 167 -22.93 10.66 14.76
CA ASP A 167 -22.57 12.05 14.45
C ASP A 167 -21.69 12.63 15.57
N ILE A 168 -20.48 13.04 15.21
CA ILE A 168 -19.49 13.68 16.08
C ILE A 168 -19.02 15.02 15.48
N SER A 169 -19.74 15.55 14.49
CA SER A 169 -19.39 16.78 13.77
C SER A 169 -19.30 18.00 14.69
N ASN A 170 -20.10 18.05 15.76
CA ASN A 170 -20.19 19.19 16.68
C ASN A 170 -19.17 19.14 17.84
N TRP A 171 -18.31 18.12 17.89
CA TRP A 171 -17.33 18.01 18.97
C TRP A 171 -16.27 19.12 18.92
N ASN A 172 -16.00 19.72 20.07
CA ASN A 172 -14.87 20.63 20.23
C ASN A 172 -13.61 19.84 20.59
N VAL A 173 -12.79 19.52 19.59
CA VAL A 173 -11.54 18.76 19.75
C VAL A 173 -10.28 19.64 19.88
N SER A 174 -10.43 20.96 20.09
CA SER A 174 -9.31 21.92 20.06
C SER A 174 -8.18 21.67 21.07
N SER A 175 -8.45 20.87 22.11
CA SER A 175 -7.47 20.51 23.15
C SER A 175 -6.80 19.15 22.93
N VAL A 176 -7.25 18.38 21.94
CA VAL A 176 -6.71 17.05 21.65
C VAL A 176 -5.33 17.19 21.04
N THR A 177 -4.37 16.45 21.59
CA THR A 177 -2.98 16.42 21.10
C THR A 177 -2.63 15.11 20.42
N ASN A 178 -3.35 14.02 20.71
CA ASN A 178 -3.11 12.70 20.12
C ASN A 178 -4.40 12.08 19.54
N MET A 179 -4.39 11.79 18.24
CA MET A 179 -5.46 11.09 17.49
C MET A 179 -4.96 9.82 16.80
N GLU A 180 -3.78 9.32 17.17
CA GLU A 180 -3.18 8.09 16.66
C GLU A 180 -4.21 6.93 16.73
N TYR A 181 -4.36 6.17 15.64
CA TYR A 181 -5.29 5.04 15.52
C TYR A 181 -6.78 5.35 15.81
N MET A 182 -7.22 6.61 15.94
CA MET A 182 -8.57 6.93 16.45
C MET A 182 -9.70 6.22 15.68
N PHE A 183 -9.61 6.17 14.34
CA PHE A 183 -10.53 5.44 13.45
C PHE A 183 -9.81 4.34 12.65
N HIS A 184 -8.89 3.61 13.28
CA HIS A 184 -8.22 2.47 12.67
C HIS A 184 -9.15 1.25 12.57
N GLU A 185 -9.27 0.69 11.37
CA GLU A 185 -10.20 -0.40 11.04
C GLU A 185 -11.63 -0.07 11.49
N PRO A 186 -12.22 1.06 11.04
CA PRO A 186 -13.54 1.47 11.49
C PRO A 186 -14.61 0.66 10.75
N ALA A 187 -15.88 0.92 11.07
CA ALA A 187 -17.01 0.45 10.28
C ALA A 187 -16.76 0.67 8.78
N ALA A 188 -17.08 -0.32 7.94
CA ALA A 188 -16.78 -0.27 6.50
C ALA A 188 -17.35 0.99 5.81
N PHE A 189 -18.43 1.56 6.34
CA PHE A 189 -19.13 2.75 5.83
C PHE A 189 -18.85 4.03 6.64
N PHE A 190 -17.81 4.05 7.48
CA PHE A 190 -17.44 5.22 8.26
C PHE A 190 -17.02 6.36 7.32
N ASN A 191 -17.84 7.41 7.28
CA ASN A 191 -17.64 8.61 6.47
C ASN A 191 -18.38 9.81 7.10
N VAL A 192 -18.23 9.96 8.42
CA VAL A 192 -18.87 11.03 9.21
C VAL A 192 -18.19 12.35 8.89
N ASP A 193 -18.98 13.41 8.72
CA ASP A 193 -18.45 14.75 8.45
C ASP A 193 -17.76 15.32 9.70
N ILE A 194 -16.45 15.52 9.57
CA ILE A 194 -15.56 16.05 10.62
C ILE A 194 -14.76 17.26 10.10
N SER A 195 -15.23 17.90 9.02
CA SER A 195 -14.50 18.99 8.37
C SER A 195 -14.32 20.22 9.26
N GLU A 196 -15.23 20.43 10.23
CA GLU A 196 -15.26 21.60 11.12
C GLU A 196 -14.46 21.42 12.42
N TRP A 197 -13.76 20.29 12.58
CA TRP A 197 -12.93 20.04 13.76
C TRP A 197 -11.70 20.96 13.81
N ASP A 198 -11.48 21.59 14.97
CA ASP A 198 -10.23 22.31 15.24
C ASP A 198 -9.14 21.32 15.69
N VAL A 199 -8.36 20.83 14.73
CA VAL A 199 -7.25 19.90 14.98
C VAL A 199 -5.89 20.61 15.20
N SER A 200 -5.89 21.93 15.44
CA SER A 200 -4.64 22.73 15.48
C SER A 200 -3.67 22.37 16.61
N SER A 201 -4.13 21.66 17.63
CA SER A 201 -3.30 21.16 18.75
C SER A 201 -2.79 19.73 18.56
N VAL A 202 -3.28 19.01 17.54
CA VAL A 202 -2.90 17.60 17.30
C VAL A 202 -1.47 17.53 16.78
N THR A 203 -0.66 16.65 17.38
CA THR A 203 0.73 16.40 16.97
C THR A 203 0.91 15.06 16.28
N ASP A 204 0.03 14.09 16.54
CA ASP A 204 0.10 12.73 16.00
C ASP A 204 -1.25 12.31 15.40
N MET A 205 -1.24 12.01 14.10
CA MET A 205 -2.37 11.47 13.33
C MET A 205 -2.03 10.12 12.68
N SER A 206 -0.96 9.47 13.13
CA SER A 206 -0.53 8.19 12.58
C SER A 206 -1.66 7.16 12.66
N HIS A 207 -1.85 6.39 11.58
CA HIS A 207 -2.90 5.38 11.45
C HIS A 207 -4.37 5.86 11.65
N MET A 208 -4.64 7.17 11.74
CA MET A 208 -5.95 7.69 12.16
C MET A 208 -7.12 7.12 11.34
N PHE A 209 -6.96 6.95 10.03
CA PHE A 209 -7.97 6.37 9.11
C PHE A 209 -7.48 5.10 8.40
N TYR A 210 -6.57 4.36 9.04
CA TYR A 210 -6.07 3.10 8.49
C TYR A 210 -7.23 2.12 8.23
N ASN A 211 -7.29 1.58 7.01
CA ASN A 211 -8.36 0.72 6.50
C ASN A 211 -9.79 1.31 6.60
N ALA A 212 -9.92 2.64 6.64
CA ALA A 212 -11.21 3.34 6.50
C ALA A 212 -11.67 3.37 5.03
N ARG A 213 -12.10 2.22 4.51
CA ARG A 213 -12.25 1.98 3.06
C ARG A 213 -13.18 2.95 2.32
N ASP A 214 -14.24 3.41 2.98
CA ASP A 214 -15.26 4.32 2.40
C ASP A 214 -15.08 5.80 2.85
N PHE A 215 -14.01 6.11 3.59
CA PHE A 215 -13.77 7.47 4.07
C PHE A 215 -13.32 8.38 2.93
N ASN A 216 -14.02 9.50 2.74
CA ASN A 216 -13.78 10.45 1.64
C ASN A 216 -14.31 11.86 1.97
N VAL A 217 -14.04 12.33 3.19
CA VAL A 217 -14.48 13.64 3.69
C VAL A 217 -13.54 14.76 3.21
N ASP A 218 -14.06 15.94 2.92
CA ASP A 218 -13.27 17.16 2.69
C ASP A 218 -12.67 17.63 4.01
N LEU A 219 -11.34 17.67 4.09
CA LEU A 219 -10.59 18.05 5.29
C LEU A 219 -9.81 19.34 5.07
N SER A 220 -10.19 20.15 4.07
CA SER A 220 -9.41 21.33 3.65
C SER A 220 -9.39 22.45 4.69
N GLU A 221 -10.31 22.45 5.65
CA GLU A 221 -10.35 23.42 6.75
C GLU A 221 -9.53 23.01 7.98
N TRP A 222 -8.96 21.79 7.99
CA TRP A 222 -8.09 21.34 9.07
C TRP A 222 -6.76 22.10 9.10
N ASN A 223 -6.40 22.59 10.28
CA ASN A 223 -5.07 23.14 10.53
C ASN A 223 -4.14 22.05 11.09
N VAL A 224 -3.38 21.41 10.20
CA VAL A 224 -2.41 20.35 10.56
C VAL A 224 -0.99 20.86 10.85
N SER A 225 -0.79 22.18 11.02
CA SER A 225 0.56 22.77 11.15
C SER A 225 1.37 22.32 12.39
N SER A 226 0.73 21.71 13.37
CA SER A 226 1.35 21.13 14.56
C SER A 226 1.64 19.63 14.44
N VAL A 227 1.13 18.97 13.40
CA VAL A 227 1.27 17.52 13.19
C VAL A 227 2.70 17.22 12.73
N THR A 228 3.32 16.22 13.35
CA THR A 228 4.66 15.74 12.99
C THR A 228 4.66 14.37 12.32
N ASP A 229 3.61 13.57 12.56
CA ASP A 229 3.48 12.20 12.05
C ASP A 229 2.11 11.99 11.39
N THR A 230 2.15 11.63 10.10
CA THR A 230 0.99 11.23 9.29
C THR A 230 1.16 9.84 8.68
N SER A 231 2.12 9.07 9.20
CA SER A 231 2.43 7.74 8.73
C SER A 231 1.18 6.87 8.80
N TYR A 232 0.95 6.06 7.76
CA TYR A 232 -0.19 5.15 7.65
C TYR A 232 -1.60 5.80 7.71
N MET A 233 -1.72 7.14 7.75
CA MET A 233 -2.98 7.83 8.07
C MET A 233 -4.15 7.39 7.18
N PHE A 234 -3.94 7.25 5.86
CA PHE A 234 -4.94 6.81 4.88
C PHE A 234 -4.59 5.47 4.22
N LYS A 235 -3.71 4.68 4.84
CA LYS A 235 -3.37 3.36 4.30
C LYS A 235 -4.61 2.47 4.22
N TYR A 236 -4.85 1.85 3.06
CA TYR A 236 -6.06 1.10 2.73
C TYR A 236 -7.39 1.90 2.75
N ALA A 237 -7.36 3.23 2.86
CA ALA A 237 -8.53 4.09 2.64
C ALA A 237 -8.86 4.17 1.14
N ARG A 238 -9.38 3.05 0.61
CA ARG A 238 -9.42 2.74 -0.82
C ARG A 238 -9.96 3.87 -1.71
N ILE A 239 -11.05 4.52 -1.29
CA ILE A 239 -11.73 5.57 -2.07
C ILE A 239 -11.34 7.00 -1.69
N PHE A 240 -10.42 7.17 -0.74
CA PHE A 240 -10.09 8.49 -0.22
C PHE A 240 -9.54 9.40 -1.31
N ASN A 241 -10.21 10.54 -1.48
CA ASN A 241 -9.85 11.62 -2.39
C ASN A 241 -10.47 12.95 -1.90
N GLY A 242 -10.61 13.09 -0.57
CA GLY A 242 -11.07 14.30 0.09
C GLY A 242 -10.09 15.45 -0.13
N ASP A 243 -10.59 16.69 -0.12
CA ASP A 243 -9.70 17.85 -0.30
C ASP A 243 -8.81 18.04 0.94
N ILE A 244 -7.50 18.00 0.71
CA ILE A 244 -6.42 18.22 1.68
C ILE A 244 -5.41 19.27 1.17
N SER A 245 -5.80 20.02 0.13
CA SER A 245 -4.91 20.93 -0.61
C SER A 245 -4.39 22.10 0.22
N LYS A 246 -5.15 22.52 1.25
CA LYS A 246 -4.80 23.65 2.12
C LYS A 246 -3.97 23.27 3.34
N TRP A 247 -3.65 21.99 3.51
CA TRP A 247 -2.88 21.54 4.67
C TRP A 247 -1.49 22.17 4.71
N ASN A 248 -1.12 22.71 5.87
CA ASN A 248 0.25 23.12 6.13
C ASN A 248 1.03 21.93 6.69
N VAL A 249 1.73 21.21 5.82
CA VAL A 249 2.49 20.00 6.15
C VAL A 249 3.96 20.25 6.55
N SER A 250 4.38 21.51 6.71
CA SER A 250 5.80 21.88 6.88
C SER A 250 6.48 21.31 8.14
N SER A 251 5.69 20.85 9.12
CA SER A 251 6.16 20.28 10.38
C SER A 251 6.26 18.75 10.35
N ILE A 252 5.71 18.09 9.32
CA ILE A 252 5.65 16.64 9.22
C ILE A 252 7.04 16.10 8.84
N THR A 253 7.49 15.08 9.55
CA THR A 253 8.77 14.39 9.30
C THR A 253 8.60 12.99 8.72
N ASP A 254 7.46 12.35 8.97
CA ASP A 254 7.13 10.99 8.51
C ASP A 254 5.81 10.99 7.72
N MET A 255 5.90 10.65 6.43
CA MET A 255 4.77 10.43 5.53
C MET A 255 4.73 8.97 5.01
N SER A 256 5.49 8.07 5.64
CA SER A 256 5.58 6.68 5.22
C SER A 256 4.18 6.04 5.19
N HIS A 257 3.90 5.30 4.13
CA HIS A 257 2.63 4.64 3.90
C HIS A 257 1.36 5.53 3.88
N MET A 258 1.45 6.87 3.88
CA MET A 258 0.29 7.76 4.09
C MET A 258 -0.90 7.44 3.18
N PHE A 259 -0.66 7.20 1.88
CA PHE A 259 -1.68 6.83 0.88
C PHE A 259 -1.49 5.42 0.33
N ASN A 260 -0.78 4.55 1.06
CA ASN A 260 -0.54 3.18 0.65
C ASN A 260 -1.87 2.44 0.43
N SER A 261 -2.08 1.86 -0.75
CA SER A 261 -3.34 1.22 -1.17
C SER A 261 -4.59 2.11 -1.11
N ALA A 262 -4.44 3.45 -1.08
CA ALA A 262 -5.51 4.40 -1.35
C ALA A 262 -5.75 4.47 -2.87
N THR A 263 -6.31 3.39 -3.43
CA THR A 263 -6.39 3.09 -4.87
C THR A 263 -6.89 4.25 -5.76
N TYR A 264 -7.82 5.06 -5.25
CA TYR A 264 -8.44 6.17 -5.99
C TYR A 264 -7.84 7.55 -5.68
N PHE A 265 -6.86 7.63 -4.78
CA PHE A 265 -6.28 8.90 -4.39
C PHE A 265 -5.59 9.58 -5.58
N ASN A 266 -5.99 10.81 -5.86
CA ASN A 266 -5.37 11.72 -6.83
C ASN A 266 -5.68 13.18 -6.45
N GLY A 267 -5.68 13.48 -5.14
CA GLY A 267 -5.96 14.80 -4.60
C GLY A 267 -4.87 15.81 -4.95
N ASP A 268 -5.22 17.11 -4.93
CA ASP A 268 -4.23 18.17 -5.13
C ASP A 268 -3.37 18.34 -3.88
N ILE A 269 -2.08 18.03 -4.03
CA ILE A 269 -1.03 18.15 -3.01
C ILE A 269 0.16 18.97 -3.55
N SER A 270 -0.05 19.73 -4.62
CA SER A 270 1.02 20.41 -5.36
C SER A 270 1.69 21.56 -4.60
N GLU A 271 0.97 22.15 -3.64
CA GLU A 271 1.44 23.29 -2.83
C GLU A 271 1.92 22.88 -1.43
N TRP A 272 2.07 21.57 -1.18
CA TRP A 272 2.60 21.05 0.08
C TRP A 272 4.10 21.35 0.24
N ASP A 273 4.48 21.90 1.40
CA ASP A 273 5.87 22.11 1.79
C ASP A 273 6.42 20.89 2.54
N VAL A 274 7.03 19.96 1.80
CA VAL A 274 7.55 18.68 2.32
C VAL A 274 9.02 18.72 2.74
N GLN A 275 9.63 19.90 2.89
CA GLN A 275 11.07 20.04 3.14
C GLN A 275 11.58 19.38 4.44
N SER A 276 10.69 19.14 5.40
CA SER A 276 11.01 18.54 6.70
C SER A 276 10.89 17.01 6.70
N VAL A 277 10.31 16.42 5.64
CA VAL A 277 10.04 14.98 5.55
C VAL A 277 11.36 14.24 5.32
N THR A 278 11.60 13.18 6.10
CA THR A 278 12.78 12.32 5.98
C THR A 278 12.44 10.93 5.44
N ASP A 279 11.19 10.47 5.61
CA ASP A 279 10.71 9.16 5.18
C ASP A 279 9.43 9.31 4.33
N MET A 280 9.52 8.88 3.06
CA MET A 280 8.41 8.79 2.11
C MET A 280 8.19 7.36 1.62
N SER A 281 8.74 6.37 2.33
CA SER A 281 8.65 4.97 1.94
C SER A 281 7.17 4.55 1.83
N TYR A 282 6.84 3.82 0.77
CA TYR A 282 5.48 3.33 0.48
C TYR A 282 4.37 4.41 0.39
N MET A 283 4.69 5.71 0.33
CA MET A 283 3.69 6.78 0.46
C MET A 283 2.52 6.62 -0.53
N PHE A 284 2.80 6.23 -1.77
CA PHE A 284 1.83 5.99 -2.84
C PHE A 284 1.85 4.55 -3.38
N ASP A 285 2.42 3.59 -2.64
CA ASP A 285 2.41 2.18 -3.05
C ASP A 285 0.96 1.70 -3.22
N PHE A 286 0.62 1.04 -4.34
CA PHE A 286 -0.73 0.65 -4.76
C PHE A 286 -1.76 1.80 -4.91
N ALA A 287 -1.34 3.08 -4.97
CA ALA A 287 -2.22 4.21 -5.30
C ALA A 287 -2.47 4.30 -6.82
N LEU A 288 -3.23 3.33 -7.35
CA LEU A 288 -3.36 3.10 -8.81
C LEU A 288 -3.76 4.33 -9.63
N SER A 289 -4.53 5.26 -9.07
CA SER A 289 -5.02 6.47 -9.77
C SER A 289 -4.11 7.68 -9.65
N PHE A 290 -3.07 7.61 -8.82
CA PHE A 290 -2.24 8.76 -8.49
C PHE A 290 -1.36 9.18 -9.67
N ASN A 291 -1.51 10.45 -10.08
CA ASN A 291 -0.68 11.15 -11.05
C ASN A 291 -0.76 12.67 -10.79
N GLY A 292 -0.73 13.06 -9.52
CA GLY A 292 -0.82 14.46 -9.08
C GLY A 292 0.47 15.24 -9.39
N ASP A 293 0.36 16.56 -9.53
CA ASP A 293 1.55 17.41 -9.68
C ASP A 293 2.30 17.51 -8.35
N ILE A 294 3.53 17.00 -8.33
CA ILE A 294 4.46 17.04 -7.19
C ILE A 294 5.82 17.62 -7.62
N SER A 295 5.86 18.30 -8.77
CA SER A 295 7.10 18.83 -9.36
C SER A 295 7.80 19.86 -8.47
N LYS A 296 7.04 20.61 -7.66
CA LYS A 296 7.56 21.67 -6.78
C LYS A 296 8.01 21.18 -5.40
N TRP A 297 7.86 19.90 -5.10
CA TRP A 297 8.22 19.37 -3.79
C TRP A 297 9.72 19.48 -3.56
N ASN A 298 10.11 19.99 -2.38
CA ASN A 298 11.49 19.98 -1.94
C ASN A 298 11.76 18.69 -1.15
N VAL A 299 12.29 17.67 -1.81
CA VAL A 299 12.59 16.35 -1.23
C VAL A 299 14.03 16.20 -0.72
N SER A 300 14.80 17.30 -0.62
CA SER A 300 16.24 17.26 -0.29
C SER A 300 16.59 16.67 1.09
N SER A 301 15.63 16.59 2.01
CA SER A 301 15.79 15.97 3.33
C SER A 301 15.42 14.48 3.37
N VAL A 302 14.81 13.94 2.32
CA VAL A 302 14.32 12.56 2.29
C VAL A 302 15.51 11.60 2.16
N THR A 303 15.53 10.57 3.01
CA THR A 303 16.56 9.53 3.00
C THR A 303 16.05 8.18 2.48
N ASP A 304 14.74 7.93 2.62
CA ASP A 304 14.08 6.68 2.21
C ASP A 304 12.91 6.98 1.27
N MET A 305 13.01 6.48 0.03
CA MET A 305 11.95 6.51 -0.99
C MET A 305 11.56 5.09 -1.43
N SER A 306 11.92 4.08 -0.65
CA SER A 306 11.63 2.68 -0.98
C SER A 306 10.14 2.48 -1.18
N HIS A 307 9.76 1.78 -2.25
CA HIS A 307 8.38 1.54 -2.65
C HIS A 307 7.49 2.79 -2.84
N MET A 308 8.02 4.02 -2.89
CA MET A 308 7.20 5.24 -2.88
C MET A 308 6.07 5.22 -3.91
N PHE A 309 6.31 4.70 -5.11
CA PHE A 309 5.33 4.52 -6.19
C PHE A 309 5.16 3.07 -6.64
N ASP A 310 5.51 2.07 -5.80
CA ASP A 310 5.33 0.65 -6.17
C ASP A 310 3.88 0.40 -6.57
N THR A 311 3.67 -0.19 -7.74
CA THR A 311 2.38 -0.52 -8.33
C THR A 311 1.44 0.71 -8.51
N ALA A 312 1.95 1.95 -8.48
CA ALA A 312 1.20 3.15 -8.84
C ALA A 312 1.05 3.26 -10.37
N SER A 313 0.22 2.39 -10.95
CA SER A 313 0.19 2.10 -12.40
C SER A 313 0.05 3.32 -13.33
N ASN A 314 -0.62 4.39 -12.92
CA ASN A 314 -0.83 5.60 -13.72
C ASN A 314 0.21 6.71 -13.48
N PHE A 315 1.14 6.52 -12.55
CA PHE A 315 2.09 7.55 -12.16
C PHE A 315 3.10 7.83 -13.28
N ASN A 316 3.14 9.08 -13.73
CA ASN A 316 4.07 9.61 -14.73
C ASN A 316 4.20 11.15 -14.60
N SER A 317 4.14 11.66 -13.37
CA SER A 317 4.29 13.09 -13.09
C SER A 317 5.74 13.55 -13.26
N ASP A 318 5.93 14.85 -13.52
CA ASP A 318 7.25 15.44 -13.61
C ASP A 318 7.90 15.53 -12.22
N ILE A 319 9.05 14.87 -12.08
CA ILE A 319 9.89 14.81 -10.89
C ILE A 319 11.36 15.12 -11.23
N SER A 320 11.60 15.73 -12.40
CA SER A 320 12.95 16.01 -12.91
C SER A 320 13.73 17.00 -12.05
N GLU A 321 13.04 17.94 -11.38
CA GLU A 321 13.66 18.97 -10.54
C GLU A 321 13.91 18.53 -9.08
N TRP A 322 13.61 17.28 -8.73
CA TRP A 322 13.81 16.77 -7.37
C TRP A 322 15.29 16.65 -7.00
N ASP A 323 15.67 17.19 -5.84
CA ASP A 323 16.98 16.94 -5.23
C ASP A 323 16.94 15.66 -4.39
N VAL A 324 17.34 14.55 -5.00
CA VAL A 324 17.40 13.23 -4.36
C VAL A 324 18.77 12.91 -3.73
N SER A 325 19.65 13.90 -3.57
CA SER A 325 21.05 13.67 -3.16
C SER A 325 21.25 13.11 -1.75
N SER A 326 20.23 13.19 -0.90
CA SER A 326 20.21 12.61 0.45
C SER A 326 19.63 11.18 0.51
N VAL A 327 19.01 10.69 -0.57
CA VAL A 327 18.34 9.39 -0.58
C VAL A 327 19.38 8.27 -0.59
N THR A 328 19.20 7.29 0.30
CA THR A 328 20.06 6.10 0.41
C THR A 328 19.37 4.82 -0.08
N ASP A 329 18.04 4.79 -0.05
CA ASP A 329 17.22 3.64 -0.45
C ASP A 329 16.16 4.06 -1.48
N MET A 330 16.25 3.48 -2.68
CA MET A 330 15.27 3.63 -3.78
C MET A 330 14.70 2.26 -4.20
N SER A 331 14.85 1.25 -3.35
CA SER A 331 14.35 -0.09 -3.65
C SER A 331 12.87 -0.07 -4.00
N ASN A 332 12.48 -0.74 -5.09
CA ASN A 332 11.11 -0.86 -5.57
C ASN A 332 10.38 0.48 -5.86
N MET A 333 11.07 1.62 -5.90
CA MET A 333 10.43 2.94 -5.97
C MET A 333 9.43 3.08 -7.13
N PHE A 334 9.74 2.50 -8.30
CA PHE A 334 8.91 2.51 -9.51
C PHE A 334 8.54 1.09 -9.97
N ARG A 335 8.56 0.11 -9.06
CA ARG A 335 8.16 -1.26 -9.37
C ARG A 335 6.72 -1.30 -9.89
N SER A 336 6.46 -2.00 -10.99
CA SER A 336 5.15 -2.14 -11.63
C SER A 336 4.42 -0.81 -11.93
N THR A 337 5.18 0.26 -12.22
CA THR A 337 4.63 1.55 -12.66
C THR A 337 4.49 1.61 -14.18
N ASP A 338 3.39 1.03 -14.70
CA ASP A 338 3.20 0.82 -16.14
C ASP A 338 3.33 2.06 -17.03
N GLU A 339 2.93 3.23 -16.54
CA GLU A 339 2.97 4.49 -17.31
C GLU A 339 4.27 5.31 -17.12
N PHE A 340 5.12 4.96 -16.16
CA PHE A 340 6.25 5.79 -15.76
C PHE A 340 7.34 5.84 -16.85
N ASN A 341 7.64 7.04 -17.32
CA ASN A 341 8.72 7.37 -18.25
C ASN A 341 9.10 8.86 -18.15
N SER A 342 9.04 9.43 -16.94
CA SER A 342 9.47 10.81 -16.67
C SER A 342 10.98 10.96 -16.77
N ASP A 343 11.44 12.16 -17.10
CA ASP A 343 12.86 12.47 -17.14
C ASP A 343 13.45 12.52 -15.72
N ILE A 344 14.45 11.70 -15.47
CA ILE A 344 15.19 11.60 -14.20
C ILE A 344 16.70 11.62 -14.44
N SER A 345 17.16 12.08 -15.61
CA SER A 345 18.57 12.03 -16.00
C SER A 345 19.47 12.92 -15.12
N GLU A 346 18.91 14.01 -14.58
CA GLU A 346 19.63 15.01 -13.76
C GLU A 346 19.66 14.66 -12.26
N TRP A 347 19.10 13.52 -11.86
CA TRP A 347 19.10 13.10 -10.46
C TRP A 347 20.50 12.76 -9.95
N ASN A 348 20.85 13.32 -8.80
CA ASN A 348 22.07 12.95 -8.09
C ASN A 348 21.84 11.72 -7.20
N VAL A 349 22.07 10.53 -7.74
CA VAL A 349 21.92 9.24 -7.04
C VAL A 349 23.18 8.77 -6.30
N SER A 350 24.20 9.61 -6.13
CA SER A 350 25.52 9.19 -5.61
C SER A 350 25.53 8.70 -4.15
N SER A 351 24.48 8.99 -3.39
CA SER A 351 24.29 8.50 -2.01
C SER A 351 23.51 7.19 -1.92
N VAL A 352 22.86 6.75 -3.01
CA VAL A 352 22.00 5.57 -3.03
C VAL A 352 22.86 4.31 -2.91
N THR A 353 22.48 3.42 -1.99
CA THR A 353 23.16 2.14 -1.75
C THR A 353 22.33 0.94 -2.19
N ASP A 354 21.01 1.10 -2.25
CA ASP A 354 20.05 0.05 -2.64
C ASP A 354 19.11 0.55 -3.76
N MET A 355 19.13 -0.15 -4.90
CA MET A 355 18.26 0.07 -6.06
C MET A 355 17.50 -1.22 -6.45
N ASN A 356 17.36 -2.18 -5.52
CA ASN A 356 16.74 -3.46 -5.84
C ASN A 356 15.33 -3.25 -6.40
N ALA A 357 15.02 -3.90 -7.52
CA ALA A 357 13.73 -3.87 -8.18
C ALA A 357 13.17 -2.46 -8.51
N MET A 358 14.02 -1.42 -8.56
CA MET A 358 13.57 -0.02 -8.71
C MET A 358 12.62 0.18 -9.90
N PHE A 359 12.89 -0.46 -11.04
CA PHE A 359 12.07 -0.42 -12.26
C PHE A 359 11.52 -1.80 -12.66
N TYR A 360 11.41 -2.73 -11.72
CA TYR A 360 10.85 -4.07 -11.95
C TYR A 360 9.47 -3.95 -12.59
N SER A 361 9.26 -4.53 -13.76
CA SER A 361 8.02 -4.47 -14.54
C SER A 361 7.52 -3.05 -14.88
N ALA A 362 8.38 -2.02 -14.87
CA ALA A 362 8.07 -0.68 -15.37
C ALA A 362 8.05 -0.69 -16.91
N SER A 363 6.97 -1.21 -17.49
CA SER A 363 6.95 -1.70 -18.88
C SER A 363 7.20 -0.64 -19.96
N LYS A 364 6.98 0.65 -19.69
CA LYS A 364 7.23 1.77 -20.61
C LYS A 364 8.52 2.53 -20.34
N PHE A 365 9.19 2.27 -19.23
CA PHE A 365 10.33 3.04 -18.77
C PHE A 365 11.53 2.88 -19.73
N ASN A 366 12.05 4.01 -20.20
CA ASN A 366 13.21 4.11 -21.09
C ASN A 366 13.85 5.53 -21.02
N SER A 367 13.88 6.13 -19.84
CA SER A 367 14.55 7.42 -19.62
C SER A 367 16.07 7.27 -19.66
N ASP A 368 16.78 8.35 -19.99
CA ASP A 368 18.24 8.37 -20.03
C ASP A 368 18.82 8.36 -18.60
N LEU A 369 19.70 7.41 -18.33
CA LEU A 369 20.38 7.22 -17.05
C LEU A 369 21.91 7.31 -17.16
N SER A 370 22.46 7.75 -18.30
CA SER A 370 23.90 7.65 -18.57
C SER A 370 24.76 8.48 -17.60
N GLU A 371 24.23 9.57 -17.07
CA GLU A 371 24.93 10.50 -16.16
C GLU A 371 24.80 10.11 -14.68
N TRP A 372 24.09 9.03 -14.35
CA TRP A 372 23.92 8.59 -12.97
C TRP A 372 25.24 8.07 -12.37
N ASN A 373 25.61 8.60 -11.21
CA ASN A 373 26.72 8.07 -10.43
C ASN A 373 26.23 6.95 -9.49
N VAL A 374 26.38 5.70 -9.92
CA VAL A 374 25.98 4.50 -9.16
C VAL A 374 27.11 3.87 -8.33
N SER A 375 28.25 4.56 -8.14
CA SER A 375 29.45 3.99 -7.49
C SER A 375 29.27 3.57 -6.02
N SER A 376 28.22 4.05 -5.35
CA SER A 376 27.85 3.69 -3.98
C SER A 376 26.86 2.51 -3.90
N VAL A 377 26.24 2.13 -5.03
CA VAL A 377 25.20 1.09 -5.06
C VAL A 377 25.84 -0.28 -4.83
N THR A 378 25.22 -1.06 -3.93
CA THR A 378 25.67 -2.42 -3.60
C THR A 378 24.66 -3.49 -4.06
N ASN A 379 23.39 -3.12 -4.20
CA ASN A 379 22.31 -4.02 -4.61
C ASN A 379 21.56 -3.48 -5.84
N MET A 380 21.59 -4.25 -6.94
CA MET A 380 20.84 -4.00 -8.18
C MET A 380 20.01 -5.23 -8.60
N GLU A 381 19.72 -6.14 -7.66
CA GLU A 381 18.83 -7.27 -7.89
C GLU A 381 17.52 -6.79 -8.52
N ASP A 382 17.04 -7.47 -9.56
CA ASP A 382 15.75 -7.21 -10.21
C ASP A 382 15.55 -5.80 -10.82
N MET A 383 16.56 -4.93 -10.84
CA MET A 383 16.38 -3.49 -11.08
C MET A 383 15.58 -3.15 -12.34
N PHE A 384 15.79 -3.85 -13.45
CA PHE A 384 15.08 -3.70 -14.72
C PHE A 384 14.35 -4.98 -15.17
N PHE A 385 14.10 -5.92 -14.25
CA PHE A 385 13.42 -7.16 -14.60
C PHE A 385 12.06 -6.88 -15.22
N SER A 386 11.78 -7.40 -16.41
CA SER A 386 10.57 -7.18 -17.20
C SER A 386 10.31 -5.71 -17.59
N ALA A 387 11.30 -4.82 -17.51
CA ALA A 387 11.23 -3.47 -18.09
C ALA A 387 11.39 -3.54 -19.62
N SER A 388 10.37 -4.06 -20.32
CA SER A 388 10.46 -4.51 -21.72
C SER A 388 10.89 -3.45 -22.75
N LYS A 389 10.79 -2.16 -22.43
CA LYS A 389 11.17 -1.03 -23.28
C LYS A 389 12.51 -0.39 -22.92
N PHE A 390 13.11 -0.82 -21.83
CA PHE A 390 14.32 -0.22 -21.32
C PHE A 390 15.53 -0.56 -22.20
N ASN A 391 16.22 0.46 -22.69
CA ASN A 391 17.42 0.35 -23.51
C ASN A 391 18.29 1.63 -23.43
N SER A 392 18.37 2.23 -22.23
CA SER A 392 19.27 3.37 -21.98
C SER A 392 20.73 2.94 -22.07
N ASP A 393 21.61 3.89 -22.42
CA ASP A 393 23.06 3.69 -22.35
C ASP A 393 23.52 3.68 -20.88
N LEU A 394 24.24 2.63 -20.49
CA LEU A 394 24.78 2.42 -19.15
C LEU A 394 26.31 2.22 -19.16
N SER A 395 26.99 2.51 -20.27
CA SER A 395 28.41 2.14 -20.44
C SER A 395 29.34 2.83 -19.43
N GLU A 396 28.98 4.02 -18.96
CA GLU A 396 29.77 4.85 -18.02
C GLU A 396 29.48 4.57 -16.53
N TRP A 397 28.59 3.63 -16.22
CA TRP A 397 28.27 3.28 -14.84
C TRP A 397 29.44 2.60 -14.12
N ASP A 398 29.84 3.16 -12.97
CA ASP A 398 30.78 2.51 -12.05
C ASP A 398 30.04 1.51 -11.15
N VAL A 399 29.96 0.25 -11.59
CA VAL A 399 29.32 -0.84 -10.84
C VAL A 399 30.29 -1.58 -9.88
N SER A 400 31.48 -1.04 -9.61
CA SER A 400 32.54 -1.75 -8.87
C SER A 400 32.22 -2.09 -7.40
N SER A 401 31.21 -1.42 -6.84
CA SER A 401 30.69 -1.68 -5.48
C SER A 401 29.52 -2.68 -5.45
N VAL A 402 28.94 -3.03 -6.60
CA VAL A 402 27.75 -3.88 -6.67
C VAL A 402 28.11 -5.33 -6.33
N THR A 403 27.34 -5.95 -5.45
CA THR A 403 27.50 -7.35 -5.03
C THR A 403 26.40 -8.26 -5.57
N TYR A 404 25.21 -7.73 -5.85
CA TYR A 404 24.03 -8.49 -6.33
C TYR A 404 23.48 -7.89 -7.62
N MET A 405 23.40 -8.71 -8.67
CA MET A 405 22.81 -8.40 -9.99
C MET A 405 21.86 -9.54 -10.45
N GLU A 406 21.33 -10.34 -9.52
CA GLU A 406 20.34 -11.37 -9.82
C GLU A 406 19.17 -10.73 -10.59
N ASP A 407 18.76 -11.37 -11.69
CA ASP A 407 17.61 -10.99 -12.50
C ASP A 407 17.59 -9.54 -13.05
N MET A 408 18.69 -8.77 -12.94
CA MET A 408 18.73 -7.32 -13.21
C MET A 408 18.10 -6.91 -14.55
N PHE A 409 18.32 -7.66 -15.63
CA PHE A 409 17.75 -7.44 -16.96
C PHE A 409 16.91 -8.63 -17.46
N GLY A 410 16.45 -9.50 -16.55
CA GLY A 410 15.58 -10.61 -16.92
C GLY A 410 14.31 -10.10 -17.61
N PHE A 411 13.92 -10.66 -18.77
CA PHE A 411 12.78 -10.21 -19.59
C PHE A 411 12.83 -8.73 -20.06
N ALA A 412 14.00 -8.09 -20.04
CA ALA A 412 14.20 -6.77 -20.66
C ALA A 412 14.41 -6.92 -22.18
N ASP A 413 13.32 -7.18 -22.91
CA ASP A 413 13.33 -7.57 -24.33
C ASP A 413 14.15 -6.63 -25.24
N GLU A 414 14.06 -5.31 -25.04
CA GLU A 414 14.73 -4.30 -25.88
C GLU A 414 16.17 -3.96 -25.45
N PHE A 415 16.62 -4.46 -24.29
CA PHE A 415 17.90 -4.06 -23.70
C PHE A 415 19.10 -4.65 -24.47
N ASN A 416 19.99 -3.77 -24.93
CA ASN A 416 21.23 -4.13 -25.62
C ASN A 416 22.32 -3.03 -25.50
N SER A 417 22.42 -2.37 -24.34
CA SER A 417 23.48 -1.39 -24.06
C SER A 417 24.86 -2.05 -24.04
N ASP A 418 25.91 -1.29 -24.38
CA ASP A 418 27.29 -1.74 -24.21
C ASP A 418 27.67 -1.76 -22.72
N LEU A 419 28.11 -2.91 -22.23
CA LEU A 419 28.53 -3.14 -20.84
C LEU A 419 29.98 -3.60 -20.73
N SER A 420 30.77 -3.50 -21.81
CA SER A 420 32.11 -4.11 -21.86
C SER A 420 33.09 -3.55 -20.82
N GLU A 421 32.91 -2.29 -20.44
CA GLU A 421 33.79 -1.57 -19.50
C GLU A 421 33.37 -1.72 -18.02
N TRP A 422 32.27 -2.44 -17.74
CA TRP A 422 31.81 -2.65 -16.36
C TRP A 422 32.81 -3.45 -15.52
N ASN A 423 33.16 -2.92 -14.34
CA ASN A 423 33.95 -3.65 -13.36
C ASN A 423 33.04 -4.48 -12.44
N VAL A 424 32.83 -5.75 -12.80
CA VAL A 424 31.98 -6.69 -12.05
C VAL A 424 32.74 -7.55 -11.02
N SER A 425 34.00 -7.19 -10.68
CA SER A 425 34.87 -8.02 -9.82
C SER A 425 34.38 -8.22 -8.39
N SER A 426 33.45 -7.38 -7.92
CA SER A 426 32.81 -7.47 -6.59
C SER A 426 31.52 -8.28 -6.59
N VAL A 427 30.95 -8.60 -7.76
CA VAL A 427 29.65 -9.26 -7.88
C VAL A 427 29.75 -10.72 -7.43
N ILE A 428 28.77 -11.14 -6.63
CA ILE A 428 28.68 -12.48 -6.04
C ILE A 428 27.58 -13.30 -6.75
N ASP A 429 26.48 -12.64 -7.13
CA ASP A 429 25.31 -13.26 -7.76
C ASP A 429 24.93 -12.54 -9.06
N MET A 430 24.91 -13.29 -10.17
CA MET A 430 24.44 -12.89 -11.50
C MET A 430 23.43 -13.90 -12.05
N SER A 431 22.79 -14.67 -11.17
CA SER A 431 21.78 -15.63 -11.59
C SER A 431 20.67 -14.90 -12.37
N SER A 432 20.29 -15.49 -13.51
CA SER A 432 19.24 -14.98 -14.40
C SER A 432 19.39 -13.53 -14.88
N MET A 433 20.56 -12.89 -14.74
CA MET A 433 20.76 -11.46 -15.05
C MET A 433 20.25 -11.03 -16.43
N PHE A 434 20.37 -11.88 -17.46
CA PHE A 434 19.86 -11.64 -18.82
C PHE A 434 18.85 -12.73 -19.26
N TYR A 435 18.15 -13.34 -18.31
CA TYR A 435 17.17 -14.37 -18.60
C TYR A 435 16.08 -13.83 -19.52
N ALA A 436 15.88 -14.42 -20.69
CA ALA A 436 14.90 -13.98 -21.69
C ALA A 436 15.06 -12.51 -22.14
N ALA A 437 16.24 -11.89 -21.97
CA ALA A 437 16.56 -10.61 -22.59
C ALA A 437 16.85 -10.83 -24.09
N SER A 438 15.80 -10.90 -24.91
CA SER A 438 15.87 -11.48 -26.26
C SER A 438 16.88 -10.81 -27.19
N ASN A 439 17.03 -9.48 -27.09
CA ASN A 439 17.92 -8.70 -27.97
C ASN A 439 19.34 -8.49 -27.40
N PHE A 440 19.61 -8.97 -26.19
CA PHE A 440 20.89 -8.69 -25.52
C PHE A 440 22.04 -9.45 -26.18
N ASN A 441 23.06 -8.71 -26.64
CA ASN A 441 24.24 -9.27 -27.29
C ASN A 441 25.49 -8.39 -27.12
N SER A 442 25.62 -7.64 -26.01
CA SER A 442 26.84 -6.87 -25.70
C SER A 442 28.03 -7.78 -25.45
N ASP A 443 29.23 -7.37 -25.88
CA ASP A 443 30.48 -8.09 -25.60
C ASP A 443 30.83 -7.99 -24.11
N LEU A 444 31.03 -9.14 -23.47
CA LEU A 444 31.33 -9.28 -22.04
C LEU A 444 32.67 -9.99 -21.81
N SER A 445 33.51 -10.16 -22.83
CA SER A 445 34.70 -11.02 -22.77
C SER A 445 35.73 -10.60 -21.72
N GLU A 446 35.78 -9.31 -21.38
CA GLU A 446 36.76 -8.71 -20.46
C GLU A 446 36.29 -8.66 -19.00
N TRP A 447 35.08 -9.11 -18.68
CA TRP A 447 34.57 -9.13 -17.31
C TRP A 447 35.38 -10.05 -16.38
N ASP A 448 35.78 -9.51 -15.22
CA ASP A 448 36.33 -10.31 -14.11
C ASP A 448 35.22 -10.89 -13.26
N VAL A 449 34.82 -12.13 -13.58
CA VAL A 449 33.77 -12.86 -12.87
C VAL A 449 34.31 -13.79 -11.76
N SER A 450 35.54 -13.58 -11.30
CA SER A 450 36.21 -14.52 -10.39
C SER A 450 35.65 -14.58 -8.97
N SER A 451 34.83 -13.59 -8.59
CA SER A 451 34.08 -13.55 -7.33
C SER A 451 32.68 -14.15 -7.43
N VAL A 452 32.14 -14.31 -8.64
CA VAL A 452 30.75 -14.73 -8.86
C VAL A 452 30.58 -16.20 -8.49
N THR A 453 29.64 -16.47 -7.59
CA THR A 453 29.32 -17.83 -7.11
C THR A 453 28.04 -18.39 -7.71
N ASP A 454 27.16 -17.54 -8.24
CA ASP A 454 25.95 -17.97 -8.94
C ASP A 454 25.78 -17.25 -10.29
N MET A 455 25.62 -18.04 -11.35
CA MET A 455 25.31 -17.64 -12.74
C MET A 455 24.24 -18.57 -13.33
N ILE A 456 23.39 -19.16 -12.48
CA ILE A 456 22.31 -20.04 -12.94
C ILE A 456 21.47 -19.27 -13.95
N SER A 457 21.22 -19.88 -15.10
CA SER A 457 20.31 -19.37 -16.13
C SER A 457 20.61 -17.96 -16.68
N MET A 458 21.79 -17.38 -16.44
CA MET A 458 22.12 -15.99 -16.77
C MET A 458 21.75 -15.57 -18.21
N PHE A 459 21.95 -16.43 -19.22
CA PHE A 459 21.57 -16.16 -20.62
C PHE A 459 20.52 -17.14 -21.14
N THR A 460 19.74 -17.78 -20.27
CA THR A 460 18.66 -18.66 -20.71
C THR A 460 17.65 -17.85 -21.49
N LEU A 461 17.25 -18.31 -22.69
CA LEU A 461 16.32 -17.62 -23.59
C LEU A 461 16.80 -16.23 -24.09
N ALA A 462 18.07 -15.86 -23.90
CA ALA A 462 18.65 -14.69 -24.56
C ALA A 462 18.93 -15.02 -26.04
N GLU A 463 17.92 -14.84 -26.89
CA GLU A 463 17.88 -15.36 -28.27
C GLU A 463 18.99 -14.80 -29.17
N ASP A 464 19.40 -13.53 -28.98
CA ASP A 464 20.44 -12.89 -29.78
C ASP A 464 21.86 -13.02 -29.18
N PHE A 465 22.00 -13.52 -27.93
CA PHE A 465 23.29 -13.59 -27.26
C PHE A 465 24.24 -14.60 -27.92
N ASN A 466 25.29 -14.10 -28.57
CA ASN A 466 26.29 -14.91 -29.26
C ASN A 466 27.73 -14.39 -29.09
N GLN A 467 28.12 -14.10 -27.85
CA GLN A 467 29.46 -13.58 -27.53
C GLN A 467 30.41 -14.66 -27.00
N ASP A 468 31.70 -14.51 -27.29
CA ASP A 468 32.74 -15.43 -26.81
C ASP A 468 33.27 -15.02 -25.43
N ILE A 469 32.76 -15.69 -24.41
CA ILE A 469 33.14 -15.49 -23.00
C ILE A 469 34.04 -16.63 -22.47
N SER A 470 34.75 -17.33 -23.36
CA SER A 470 35.61 -18.46 -22.95
C SER A 470 36.76 -18.06 -22.03
N MET A 471 37.15 -16.78 -22.04
CA MET A 471 38.27 -16.24 -21.28
C MET A 471 37.94 -15.90 -19.82
N TRP A 472 36.67 -16.01 -19.41
CA TRP A 472 36.25 -15.77 -18.03
C TRP A 472 36.97 -16.69 -17.03
N ASN A 473 37.52 -16.09 -15.97
CA ASN A 473 38.11 -16.82 -14.85
C ASN A 473 37.04 -17.16 -13.80
N LEU A 474 36.47 -18.35 -13.91
CA LEU A 474 35.36 -18.78 -13.05
C LEU A 474 35.79 -19.07 -11.60
N HIS A 475 34.98 -18.61 -10.64
CA HIS A 475 35.13 -19.03 -9.24
C HIS A 475 34.99 -20.56 -9.11
N PRO A 476 35.79 -21.27 -8.28
CA PRO A 476 35.73 -22.73 -8.17
C PRO A 476 34.35 -23.29 -7.79
N ALA A 477 33.60 -22.54 -6.99
CA ALA A 477 32.26 -22.91 -6.53
C ALA A 477 31.12 -22.43 -7.46
N VAL A 478 31.43 -21.72 -8.56
CA VAL A 478 30.37 -21.11 -9.39
C VAL A 478 29.40 -22.14 -9.94
N SER A 479 28.10 -21.86 -9.74
CA SER A 479 27.02 -22.54 -10.43
C SER A 479 26.77 -21.87 -11.78
N VAL A 480 26.92 -22.62 -12.86
CA VAL A 480 26.64 -22.18 -14.25
C VAL A 480 25.48 -22.97 -14.84
N THR A 481 24.57 -23.43 -13.97
CA THR A 481 23.52 -24.37 -14.36
C THR A 481 22.54 -23.68 -15.32
N HIS A 482 22.24 -24.31 -16.45
CA HIS A 482 21.36 -23.80 -17.50
C HIS A 482 21.77 -22.48 -18.15
N ILE A 483 22.96 -21.92 -17.87
CA ILE A 483 23.39 -20.58 -18.31
C ILE A 483 23.12 -20.26 -19.79
N PHE A 484 23.20 -21.22 -20.72
CA PHE A 484 22.96 -21.01 -22.17
C PHE A 484 21.75 -21.79 -22.73
N THR A 485 20.77 -22.14 -21.89
CA THR A 485 19.61 -22.90 -22.37
C THR A 485 18.81 -22.04 -23.34
N SER A 486 18.69 -22.49 -24.59
CA SER A 486 17.97 -21.75 -25.65
C SER A 486 18.49 -20.33 -25.91
N SER A 487 19.79 -20.08 -25.75
CA SER A 487 20.42 -18.81 -26.17
C SER A 487 20.85 -18.82 -27.64
N GLY A 488 21.24 -17.65 -28.17
CA GLY A 488 21.74 -17.43 -29.53
C GLY A 488 23.13 -18.00 -29.87
N LEU A 489 23.80 -18.64 -28.91
CA LEU A 489 25.18 -19.10 -29.07
C LEU A 489 25.33 -20.15 -30.17
N ASP A 490 26.25 -19.90 -31.09
CA ASP A 490 26.58 -20.89 -32.11
C ASP A 490 27.34 -22.11 -31.53
N CYS A 491 27.26 -23.23 -32.24
CA CYS A 491 27.82 -24.50 -31.77
C CYS A 491 29.38 -24.49 -31.69
N ALA A 492 30.06 -23.58 -32.39
CA ALA A 492 31.51 -23.45 -32.31
C ALA A 492 31.91 -22.68 -31.05
N THR A 493 31.27 -21.55 -30.78
CA THR A 493 31.51 -20.70 -29.59
C THR A 493 31.24 -21.47 -28.31
N ILE A 494 30.10 -22.15 -28.18
CA ILE A 494 29.80 -22.94 -26.98
C ILE A 494 30.80 -24.09 -26.75
N LYS A 495 31.36 -24.65 -27.83
CA LYS A 495 32.37 -25.71 -27.72
C LYS A 495 33.67 -25.15 -27.16
N THR A 496 34.08 -23.95 -27.59
CA THR A 496 35.25 -23.24 -27.06
C THR A 496 35.07 -22.93 -25.58
N ILE A 497 33.97 -22.28 -25.20
CA ILE A 497 33.64 -21.94 -23.81
C ILE A 497 33.75 -23.17 -22.89
N LYS A 498 33.18 -24.30 -23.31
CA LYS A 498 33.21 -25.55 -22.54
C LYS A 498 34.60 -26.15 -22.38
N GLN A 499 35.43 -26.03 -23.41
CA GLN A 499 36.80 -26.52 -23.37
C GLN A 499 37.63 -25.72 -22.36
N GLU A 500 37.48 -24.39 -22.37
CA GLU A 500 38.23 -23.51 -21.47
C GLU A 500 37.72 -23.58 -20.01
N TRP A 501 36.40 -23.58 -19.79
CA TRP A 501 35.83 -23.61 -18.44
C TRP A 501 35.93 -24.98 -17.74
N ASN A 502 36.16 -26.06 -18.49
CA ASN A 502 36.24 -27.43 -17.96
C ASN A 502 35.00 -27.85 -17.12
N LYS A 503 33.80 -27.40 -17.52
CA LYS A 503 32.49 -27.71 -16.90
C LYS A 503 31.68 -28.68 -17.77
N ASP A 504 30.76 -29.44 -17.17
CA ASP A 504 29.96 -30.46 -17.86
C ASP A 504 28.88 -29.85 -18.79
N TYR A 505 28.76 -30.37 -20.01
CA TYR A 505 27.79 -29.97 -21.05
C TYR A 505 26.33 -30.14 -20.59
N ALA A 506 26.07 -31.09 -19.68
CA ALA A 506 24.73 -31.34 -19.15
C ALA A 506 24.26 -30.22 -18.22
N ASN A 507 25.18 -29.63 -17.46
CA ASN A 507 24.84 -28.63 -16.46
C ASN A 507 24.68 -27.25 -17.08
N ILE A 508 25.45 -26.87 -18.10
CA ILE A 508 25.41 -25.48 -18.62
C ILE A 508 24.30 -25.19 -19.65
N GLY A 509 23.44 -26.17 -19.92
CA GLY A 509 22.38 -26.05 -20.92
C GLY A 509 22.86 -26.32 -22.35
N LYS A 510 21.89 -26.60 -23.23
CA LYS A 510 22.12 -26.82 -24.66
C LYS A 510 21.42 -25.68 -25.43
N PRO A 511 22.15 -24.82 -26.16
CA PRO A 511 21.52 -23.93 -27.12
C PRO A 511 20.88 -24.79 -28.21
N GLU A 512 19.75 -24.36 -28.78
CA GLU A 512 19.22 -25.04 -29.95
C GLU A 512 20.24 -24.89 -31.08
N CYS A 513 21.10 -25.90 -31.26
CA CYS A 513 21.96 -26.01 -32.44
C CYS A 513 21.04 -26.19 -33.66
N ALA A 514 20.48 -25.08 -34.15
CA ALA A 514 19.79 -25.02 -35.41
C ALA A 514 20.78 -25.45 -36.49
N ALA A 515 20.35 -26.33 -37.39
CA ALA A 515 21.06 -26.51 -38.63
C ALA A 515 21.21 -25.12 -39.28
N SER A 516 22.43 -24.76 -39.69
CA SER A 516 22.79 -23.46 -40.25
C SER A 516 21.66 -22.82 -41.07
N PRO A 517 21.44 -21.49 -40.97
CA PRO A 517 20.48 -20.82 -41.83
C PRO A 517 20.82 -21.15 -43.28
N THR A 518 19.90 -21.84 -43.97
CA THR A 518 20.14 -22.37 -45.32
C THR A 518 19.98 -21.28 -46.39
N ILE A 519 20.01 -20.01 -45.99
CA ILE A 519 19.85 -18.87 -46.90
C ILE A 519 21.15 -18.08 -46.88
N SER A 520 21.99 -18.34 -47.88
CA SER A 520 23.14 -17.48 -48.19
C SER A 520 22.67 -16.05 -48.49
N PRO A 521 23.45 -15.01 -48.13
CA PRO A 521 23.17 -13.65 -48.58
C PRO A 521 23.25 -13.62 -50.11
N THR A 522 22.16 -13.22 -50.76
CA THR A 522 22.15 -13.11 -52.22
C THR A 522 22.94 -11.87 -52.64
N THR A 523 24.11 -12.11 -53.23
CA THR A 523 24.91 -11.11 -53.94
C THR A 523 24.33 -10.90 -55.34
N SER A 524 23.21 -10.17 -55.45
CA SER A 524 22.78 -9.55 -56.71
C SER A 524 21.75 -8.45 -56.48
N PRO A 525 21.91 -7.25 -57.10
CA PRO A 525 20.94 -6.19 -56.99
C PRO A 525 19.69 -6.57 -57.78
N THR A 526 18.54 -6.62 -57.10
CA THR A 526 17.25 -6.68 -57.77
C THR A 526 17.06 -5.40 -58.57
N SER A 527 17.13 -5.57 -59.88
CA SER A 527 16.91 -4.52 -60.85
C SER A 527 15.42 -4.31 -61.08
N SER A 528 15.02 -3.05 -60.92
CA SER A 528 13.86 -2.37 -61.48
C SER A 528 12.53 -2.36 -60.70
N PRO A 529 11.82 -1.22 -60.71
CA PRO A 529 10.84 -0.84 -59.71
C PRO A 529 9.42 -1.32 -60.07
N THR A 530 8.69 -1.80 -59.08
CA THR A 530 7.26 -2.07 -59.24
C THR A 530 6.46 -0.80 -58.91
N ILE A 531 6.10 -0.09 -59.98
CA ILE A 531 4.82 0.59 -60.23
C ILE A 531 4.22 1.42 -59.07
N SER A 532 4.25 2.75 -59.30
CA SER A 532 3.53 3.84 -58.62
C SER A 532 2.02 3.62 -58.40
N PRO A 533 1.41 4.37 -57.45
CA PRO A 533 0.02 4.21 -57.05
C PRO A 533 -0.96 4.59 -58.17
N THR A 534 -2.04 3.83 -58.28
CA THR A 534 -3.20 4.16 -59.11
C THR A 534 -3.90 5.40 -58.56
N THR A 535 -3.63 6.52 -59.22
CA THR A 535 -4.45 7.73 -59.16
C THR A 535 -5.76 7.50 -59.90
N SER A 536 -6.87 7.91 -59.29
CA SER A 536 -8.12 8.18 -59.99
C SER A 536 -8.33 9.70 -60.01
N SER A 537 -8.43 10.26 -61.21
CA SER A 537 -8.90 11.62 -61.51
C SER A 537 -9.44 11.61 -62.96
N PRO A 538 -10.22 12.61 -63.47
CA PRO A 538 -10.58 13.91 -62.89
C PRO A 538 -12.07 14.33 -63.08
N THR A 539 -12.46 15.49 -62.53
CA THR A 539 -13.33 16.44 -63.27
C THR A 539 -12.98 17.90 -62.89
N THR A 540 -12.46 18.63 -63.90
CA THR A 540 -12.59 20.06 -64.27
C THR A 540 -13.34 21.01 -63.29
N SER A 541 -12.93 22.25 -62.98
CA SER A 541 -12.25 23.31 -63.75
C SER A 541 -11.93 24.54 -62.82
N PRO A 542 -11.21 25.59 -63.28
CA PRO A 542 -10.16 26.30 -62.51
C PRO A 542 -10.54 27.74 -62.08
N THR A 543 -9.68 28.40 -61.28
CA THR A 543 -9.05 29.70 -61.67
C THR A 543 -7.92 30.17 -60.72
N SER A 544 -6.73 30.38 -61.32
CA SER A 544 -5.73 31.47 -61.13
C SER A 544 -5.04 31.75 -59.78
N SER A 545 -3.81 31.23 -59.65
CA SER A 545 -2.46 31.89 -59.57
C SER A 545 -2.26 33.30 -58.94
N PRO A 546 -1.01 33.73 -58.61
CA PRO A 546 -0.01 33.12 -57.70
C PRO A 546 0.87 34.16 -56.89
N THR A 547 1.72 33.67 -55.96
CA THR A 547 3.06 34.19 -55.51
C THR A 547 3.13 35.61 -54.86
N ILE A 548 3.89 35.95 -53.80
CA ILE A 548 5.37 36.03 -53.64
C ILE A 548 5.70 36.35 -52.15
N SER A 549 6.70 35.67 -51.56
CA SER A 549 7.59 36.16 -50.46
C SER A 549 8.96 36.51 -51.06
N PRO A 550 9.99 37.09 -50.38
CA PRO A 550 10.15 37.58 -48.98
C PRO A 550 10.89 38.96 -48.91
N THR A 551 11.20 39.50 -47.72
CA THR A 551 12.58 39.86 -47.26
C THR A 551 12.66 40.72 -45.97
N THR A 552 13.49 40.23 -45.01
CA THR A 552 14.53 40.85 -44.15
C THR A 552 14.31 42.11 -43.28
N SER A 553 14.38 41.91 -41.94
CA SER A 553 15.18 42.54 -40.84
C SER A 553 15.63 44.03 -40.86
N PRO A 554 16.12 44.63 -39.73
CA PRO A 554 15.86 44.47 -38.28
C PRO A 554 15.59 45.83 -37.56
N THR A 555 15.35 45.87 -36.23
CA THR A 555 16.02 46.73 -35.19
C THR A 555 15.18 47.08 -33.92
N SER A 556 15.75 46.70 -32.76
CA SER A 556 15.89 47.36 -31.44
C SER A 556 14.75 48.10 -30.70
N SER A 557 14.55 47.67 -29.43
CA SER A 557 13.98 48.34 -28.23
C SER A 557 14.71 49.67 -27.85
N PRO A 558 14.45 50.39 -26.71
CA PRO A 558 13.48 50.19 -25.60
C PRO A 558 12.82 51.49 -24.99
N THR A 559 12.01 51.29 -23.93
CA THR A 559 11.81 52.15 -22.72
C THR A 559 10.70 53.24 -22.70
N ILE A 560 9.85 53.22 -21.65
CA ILE A 560 9.63 54.26 -20.60
C ILE A 560 8.26 54.04 -19.89
N SER A 561 8.31 53.75 -18.57
CA SER A 561 7.28 54.04 -17.53
C SER A 561 7.51 55.47 -16.98
N PRO A 562 6.63 56.18 -16.19
CA PRO A 562 5.63 55.64 -15.24
C PRO A 562 4.32 56.47 -14.97
N THR A 563 3.44 55.86 -14.15
CA THR A 563 2.52 56.44 -13.11
C THR A 563 1.40 57.45 -13.45
N THR A 564 0.16 57.18 -13.04
CA THR A 564 -0.47 57.59 -11.76
C THR A 564 -1.96 57.17 -11.67
N SER A 565 -2.39 56.70 -10.49
CA SER A 565 -3.79 56.49 -10.09
C SER A 565 -4.52 57.83 -9.83
N PRO A 566 -5.88 57.86 -9.75
CA PRO A 566 -6.52 57.81 -8.42
C PRO A 566 -7.90 57.10 -8.33
N THR A 567 -8.19 56.56 -7.11
CA THR A 567 -9.44 56.47 -6.29
C THR A 567 -10.80 56.85 -6.91
N SER A 568 -11.98 56.28 -6.59
CA SER A 568 -12.57 55.72 -5.34
C SER A 568 -13.93 55.00 -5.60
N SER A 569 -14.40 54.27 -4.57
CA SER A 569 -15.57 53.36 -4.41
C SER A 569 -16.97 53.84 -4.87
N PRO A 570 -17.98 52.93 -4.95
CA PRO A 570 -18.86 52.75 -3.78
C PRO A 570 -19.28 51.30 -3.45
N THR A 571 -19.59 51.12 -2.16
CA THR A 571 -20.18 49.97 -1.47
C THR A 571 -21.66 49.79 -1.81
N PHE A 572 -22.15 48.54 -1.91
CA PHE A 572 -23.45 48.05 -1.39
C PHE A 572 -23.55 46.51 -1.56
N SER A 573 -23.70 45.80 -0.44
CA SER A 573 -24.35 44.47 -0.31
C SER A 573 -25.84 44.71 0.03
N PRO A 574 -26.82 43.80 -0.22
CA PRO A 574 -26.71 42.36 0.07
C PRO A 574 -27.47 41.35 -0.85
N THR A 575 -27.05 40.07 -0.72
CA THR A 575 -27.80 38.78 -0.77
C THR A 575 -28.77 38.45 -1.92
N THR A 576 -28.45 37.40 -2.70
CA THR A 576 -29.14 36.09 -2.75
C THR A 576 -28.29 35.04 -3.48
N SER A 577 -28.26 33.83 -2.93
CA SER A 577 -27.53 32.59 -3.31
C SER A 577 -27.95 31.94 -4.67
N PRO A 578 -27.23 30.89 -5.14
CA PRO A 578 -26.84 30.67 -6.55
C PRO A 578 -27.59 29.51 -7.24
N THR A 579 -27.30 29.25 -8.53
CA THR A 579 -27.00 27.89 -9.07
C THR A 579 -26.76 27.87 -10.58
N SER A 580 -25.64 27.29 -11.02
CA SER A 580 -25.59 25.93 -11.62
C SER A 580 -24.16 25.58 -12.07
N SER A 581 -23.37 25.04 -11.15
CA SER A 581 -22.25 24.12 -11.48
C SER A 581 -22.82 22.70 -11.55
N PRO A 582 -22.32 21.80 -12.41
CA PRO A 582 -22.93 20.49 -12.59
C PRO A 582 -22.58 19.58 -11.40
N THR A 583 -23.56 19.35 -10.52
CA THR A 583 -23.52 18.27 -9.53
C THR A 583 -23.95 16.97 -10.22
N ILE A 584 -23.04 16.04 -10.42
CA ILE A 584 -23.39 14.66 -10.74
C ILE A 584 -23.78 14.00 -9.41
N SER A 585 -25.00 13.46 -9.31
CA SER A 585 -25.49 12.79 -8.10
C SER A 585 -24.64 11.53 -7.77
N PRO A 586 -24.44 11.21 -6.47
CA PRO A 586 -23.68 10.04 -5.99
C PRO A 586 -24.17 8.69 -6.55
N THR A 587 -25.41 8.64 -7.05
CA THR A 587 -26.03 7.42 -7.58
C THR A 587 -25.38 6.92 -8.87
N THR A 588 -24.76 7.79 -9.67
CA THR A 588 -24.15 7.39 -10.96
C THR A 588 -22.78 6.74 -10.77
N ILE A 589 -22.07 7.11 -9.69
CA ILE A 589 -20.80 6.47 -9.30
C ILE A 589 -21.08 5.07 -8.75
N LEU A 590 -22.09 4.90 -7.87
CA LEU A 590 -22.51 3.59 -7.38
C LEU A 590 -22.99 2.64 -8.50
N GLN A 591 -23.62 3.15 -9.56
CA GLN A 591 -24.00 2.33 -10.72
C GLN A 591 -22.82 1.91 -11.60
N LYS A 592 -21.77 2.74 -11.72
CA LYS A 592 -20.53 2.35 -12.39
C LYS A 592 -19.75 1.33 -11.56
N ILE A 593 -19.71 1.52 -10.23
CA ILE A 593 -19.06 0.59 -9.29
C ILE A 593 -19.75 -0.77 -9.30
N ALA A 594 -21.09 -0.83 -9.31
CA ALA A 594 -21.82 -2.10 -9.41
C ALA A 594 -21.60 -2.86 -10.74
N PHE A 595 -21.17 -2.16 -11.80
CA PHE A 595 -20.82 -2.79 -13.08
C PHE A 595 -19.36 -3.29 -13.05
N GLN A 596 -18.46 -2.53 -12.44
CA GLN A 596 -17.04 -2.88 -12.27
C GLN A 596 -16.84 -4.03 -11.26
N GLU A 597 -17.56 -4.03 -10.14
CA GLU A 597 -17.58 -5.14 -9.17
C GLU A 597 -18.01 -6.44 -9.81
N LYS A 598 -18.84 -6.40 -10.87
CA LYS A 598 -19.29 -7.59 -11.60
C LYS A 598 -18.22 -8.15 -12.53
N GLU A 599 -17.26 -7.33 -12.98
CA GLU A 599 -16.08 -7.78 -13.72
C GLU A 599 -14.99 -8.28 -12.76
N ASP A 600 -14.76 -7.59 -11.64
CA ASP A 600 -13.75 -7.99 -10.65
C ASP A 600 -14.15 -9.23 -9.84
N THR A 601 -15.44 -9.39 -9.49
CA THR A 601 -15.90 -10.66 -8.89
C THR A 601 -15.81 -11.82 -9.86
N SER A 602 -15.79 -11.60 -11.18
CA SER A 602 -15.56 -12.67 -12.16
C SER A 602 -14.10 -13.14 -12.14
N GLN A 603 -13.13 -12.22 -11.98
CA GLN A 603 -11.71 -12.57 -11.87
C GLN A 603 -11.37 -13.21 -10.51
N ILE A 604 -12.00 -12.74 -9.42
CA ILE A 604 -11.83 -13.33 -8.08
C ILE A 604 -12.51 -14.72 -7.98
N LEU A 605 -13.62 -14.96 -8.70
CA LEU A 605 -14.25 -16.29 -8.77
C LEU A 605 -13.40 -17.31 -9.55
N GLU A 606 -12.62 -16.86 -10.53
CA GLU A 606 -11.65 -17.70 -11.27
C GLU A 606 -10.45 -18.09 -10.39
N LEU A 607 -9.90 -17.16 -9.61
CA LEU A 607 -8.81 -17.41 -8.66
C LEU A 607 -9.24 -18.30 -7.47
N THR A 608 -10.45 -18.09 -6.94
CA THR A 608 -11.00 -18.94 -5.86
C THR A 608 -11.38 -20.34 -6.37
N GLY A 609 -11.83 -20.48 -7.62
CA GLY A 609 -12.08 -21.78 -8.26
C GLY A 609 -10.81 -22.64 -8.41
N LEU A 610 -9.70 -22.03 -8.80
CA LEU A 610 -8.37 -22.66 -8.83
C LEU A 610 -7.90 -23.08 -7.43
N PHE A 611 -8.14 -22.24 -6.42
CA PHE A 611 -7.76 -22.52 -5.03
C PHE A 611 -8.57 -23.68 -4.41
N PHE A 612 -9.88 -23.73 -4.65
CA PHE A 612 -10.73 -24.85 -4.21
C PHE A 612 -10.43 -26.16 -4.96
N GLY A 613 -10.05 -26.08 -6.24
CA GLY A 613 -9.58 -27.23 -7.03
C GLY A 613 -8.31 -27.85 -6.45
N CYS A 614 -7.29 -27.02 -6.16
CA CYS A 614 -6.04 -27.45 -5.54
C CYS A 614 -6.23 -27.99 -4.11
N LEU A 615 -7.08 -27.35 -3.30
CA LEU A 615 -7.37 -27.80 -1.94
C LEU A 615 -8.12 -29.14 -1.92
N PHE A 616 -9.04 -29.38 -2.86
CA PHE A 616 -9.76 -30.65 -2.97
C PHE A 616 -8.83 -31.81 -3.40
N VAL A 617 -7.89 -31.55 -4.33
CA VAL A 617 -6.86 -32.51 -4.74
C VAL A 617 -5.91 -32.83 -3.57
N LEU A 618 -5.50 -31.82 -2.80
CA LEU A 618 -4.69 -31.99 -1.61
C LEU A 618 -5.39 -32.84 -0.54
N ILE A 619 -6.68 -32.61 -0.31
CA ILE A 619 -7.50 -33.39 0.62
C ILE A 619 -7.63 -34.85 0.16
N ILE A 620 -7.82 -35.11 -1.13
CA ILE A 620 -7.86 -36.49 -1.68
C ILE A 620 -6.50 -37.18 -1.54
N LEU A 621 -5.39 -36.47 -1.78
CA LEU A 621 -4.02 -36.97 -1.58
C LEU A 621 -3.75 -37.31 -0.11
N ILE A 622 -4.19 -36.45 0.82
CA ILE A 622 -4.07 -36.67 2.27
C ILE A 622 -4.92 -37.87 2.70
N MET A 623 -6.15 -38.01 2.20
CA MET A 623 -7.00 -39.18 2.49
C MET A 623 -6.41 -40.48 1.91
N ALA A 624 -5.84 -40.44 0.70
CA ALA A 624 -5.17 -41.59 0.09
C ALA A 624 -3.91 -41.99 0.87
N LEU A 625 -3.09 -41.02 1.29
CA LEU A 625 -1.91 -41.25 2.14
C LEU A 625 -2.29 -41.80 3.52
N ALA A 626 -3.35 -41.27 4.15
CA ALA A 626 -3.86 -41.74 5.43
C ALA A 626 -4.41 -43.19 5.36
N LEU A 627 -5.00 -43.57 4.23
CA LEU A 627 -5.47 -44.95 3.98
C LEU A 627 -4.32 -45.92 3.70
N VAL A 628 -3.24 -45.47 3.06
CA VAL A 628 -2.01 -46.25 2.87
C VAL A 628 -1.30 -46.47 4.21
N TYR A 629 -1.27 -45.46 5.10
CA TYR A 629 -0.65 -45.57 6.43
C TYR A 629 -1.42 -46.48 7.40
N ARG A 630 -2.73 -46.68 7.20
CA ARG A 630 -3.57 -47.57 8.04
C ARG A 630 -3.55 -49.05 7.64
N GLY A 631 -2.63 -49.48 6.78
CA GLY A 631 -2.30 -50.90 6.59
C GLY A 631 -3.40 -51.76 5.94
N GLY A 632 -4.25 -51.14 5.11
CA GLY A 632 -5.52 -51.73 4.68
C GLY A 632 -5.68 -52.03 3.20
N PHE A 633 -4.65 -52.22 2.37
CA PHE A 633 -4.84 -52.75 1.00
C PHE A 633 -3.64 -53.56 0.49
N LYS A 634 -3.94 -54.71 -0.13
CA LYS A 634 -2.97 -55.46 -0.96
C LYS A 634 -2.79 -54.74 -2.30
N LYS A 635 -1.54 -54.69 -2.75
CA LYS A 635 -1.01 -54.09 -3.98
C LYS A 635 -1.75 -54.64 -5.23
N THR A 636 -2.79 -53.94 -5.67
CA THR A 636 -3.34 -54.02 -7.04
C THR A 636 -3.61 -52.60 -7.52
N GLU A 637 -3.11 -52.30 -8.71
CA GLU A 637 -2.87 -50.99 -9.32
C GLU A 637 -4.03 -49.98 -9.16
N LEU A 638 -3.80 -48.94 -8.35
CA LEU A 638 -4.49 -47.67 -8.49
C LEU A 638 -3.82 -46.93 -9.64
N ASP A 639 -4.37 -47.04 -10.84
CA ASP A 639 -3.85 -46.42 -12.05
C ASP A 639 -4.22 -44.93 -12.07
N ILE A 640 -3.43 -44.12 -11.33
CA ILE A 640 -3.59 -42.67 -11.18
C ILE A 640 -3.66 -41.97 -12.56
N SER A 641 -3.05 -42.55 -13.60
CA SER A 641 -3.14 -42.06 -14.99
C SER A 641 -4.57 -42.03 -15.53
N LYS A 642 -5.43 -42.98 -15.15
CA LYS A 642 -6.85 -43.00 -15.58
C LYS A 642 -7.69 -41.95 -14.88
N ILE A 643 -7.35 -41.62 -13.63
CA ILE A 643 -8.03 -40.57 -12.86
C ILE A 643 -7.65 -39.20 -13.45
N PHE A 644 -6.37 -38.97 -13.73
CA PHE A 644 -5.91 -37.75 -14.42
C PHE A 644 -6.53 -37.58 -15.81
N LYS A 645 -6.59 -38.63 -16.63
CA LYS A 645 -7.24 -38.56 -17.96
C LYS A 645 -8.75 -38.31 -17.91
N GLN A 646 -9.42 -38.76 -16.84
CA GLN A 646 -10.83 -38.46 -16.64
C GLN A 646 -11.02 -37.01 -16.16
N PHE A 647 -10.07 -36.49 -15.38
CA PHE A 647 -10.05 -35.09 -14.93
C PHE A 647 -9.80 -34.11 -16.08
N GLU A 648 -8.77 -34.34 -16.90
CA GLU A 648 -8.51 -33.55 -18.13
C GLU A 648 -9.73 -33.51 -19.07
N LYS A 649 -10.50 -34.60 -19.11
CA LYS A 649 -11.70 -34.70 -19.93
C LYS A 649 -12.89 -33.91 -19.37
N GLU A 650 -13.06 -33.87 -18.05
CA GLU A 650 -14.10 -33.05 -17.40
C GLU A 650 -13.72 -31.56 -17.41
N GLU A 651 -12.44 -31.24 -17.16
CA GLU A 651 -11.89 -29.88 -17.23
C GLU A 651 -12.07 -29.27 -18.63
N LYS A 652 -11.70 -30.02 -19.69
CA LYS A 652 -11.91 -29.58 -21.08
C LYS A 652 -13.39 -29.33 -21.41
N LYS A 653 -14.30 -30.08 -20.78
CA LYS A 653 -15.74 -29.97 -20.99
C LYS A 653 -16.35 -28.78 -20.24
N GLU A 654 -15.77 -28.36 -19.12
CA GLU A 654 -16.12 -27.13 -18.42
C GLU A 654 -15.50 -25.90 -19.12
N LEU A 655 -14.25 -25.98 -19.59
CA LEU A 655 -13.62 -24.92 -20.41
C LEU A 655 -14.36 -24.66 -21.73
N GLU A 656 -14.88 -25.71 -22.38
CA GLU A 656 -15.72 -25.58 -23.59
C GLU A 656 -17.08 -24.91 -23.32
N LYS A 657 -17.59 -24.91 -22.08
CA LYS A 657 -18.79 -24.14 -21.70
C LYS A 657 -18.48 -22.66 -21.44
N ILE A 658 -17.24 -22.35 -21.05
CA ILE A 658 -16.79 -20.99 -20.72
C ILE A 658 -16.38 -20.22 -22.00
N ASN A 659 -15.79 -20.90 -23.00
CA ASN A 659 -15.27 -20.28 -24.23
C ASN A 659 -16.33 -19.85 -25.29
N GLY A 660 -17.60 -19.69 -24.91
CA GLY A 660 -18.66 -19.16 -25.77
C GLY A 660 -18.55 -17.65 -26.07
N LYS A 661 -17.54 -16.96 -25.54
CA LYS A 661 -17.22 -15.55 -25.84
C LYS A 661 -15.73 -15.44 -26.17
N ALA A 662 -15.44 -14.86 -27.33
CA ALA A 662 -14.13 -14.87 -27.96
C ALA A 662 -13.08 -14.06 -27.18
N TYR A 663 -12.09 -14.75 -26.62
CA TYR A 663 -10.73 -14.23 -26.41
C TYR A 663 -9.74 -15.33 -26.82
N GLY A 664 -8.73 -14.96 -27.60
CA GLY A 664 -7.76 -15.86 -28.22
C GLY A 664 -6.79 -16.51 -27.23
N PRO A 665 -6.04 -17.53 -27.65
CA PRO A 665 -5.26 -18.36 -26.74
C PRO A 665 -3.99 -17.61 -26.31
N LYS A 666 -3.97 -17.12 -25.07
CA LYS A 666 -2.72 -16.81 -24.37
C LYS A 666 -2.43 -17.91 -23.37
N ILE A 667 -1.15 -18.21 -23.34
CA ILE A 667 -0.47 -19.38 -22.80
C ILE A 667 -0.48 -19.28 -21.27
N TYR A 668 -1.04 -20.28 -20.59
CA TYR A 668 -0.72 -20.60 -19.20
C TYR A 668 0.20 -21.80 -19.23
N TYR A 669 1.45 -21.59 -18.85
CA TYR A 669 2.37 -22.63 -18.43
C TYR A 669 3.14 -22.14 -17.22
#